data_AF-A0A960IFL4-F1
#
_entry.id   AF-A0A960IFL4-F1
#
_cell.length_a   1.000
_cell.length_b   1.000
_cell.length_c   1.000
_cell.angle_alpha   90.00
_cell.angle_beta   90.00
_cell.angle_gamma   90.00
#
_symmetry.space_group_name_H-M   'P 1'
#
loop_
_entity.id
_entity.type
_entity.pdbx_description
1 polymer ?
#
loop_
_entity_poly.entity_id
_entity_poly.type
_entity_poly.pdbx_seq_one_letter_code
_entity_poly.pdbx_strand_id
1 'polypeptide(L)'
;AIKMPPLAKHTVDDAWIGLLEQYIDSLPGVPALDPPTVVPASGAYDTSVQLTISHGEPSAQLYYTTDGSDPDTGATPYTGPFTLDDSATLRVRAFAAGFVESVDTREDYTVVPFRVPENPASVLPGLYYKHYLGSFSSVQDFAASSPDEVGTRDNFAIAPSLASDAFAFDFYGFLEITTPDVYTFHTRSDDGSRLYIGDQLVVENDGVHTPINRQGQIALQAGLHAVRVVYFDRFDGEALEVSYESSTLPKAPIPDSVLYRELVANSVAVVTFGALNVPYTGAPLPVSVTTSPPGLAVDVLYDGVAQPPVGAGDYTVVATVNDPIYTGTATATLTIAPAAAVVNVSGTSHLYDGLGKAVSVTTSPAGLTVSTTYDGGAALPTEAGSYAVVATVVDANYAGSATATLVIDPAPAAIAFGAMTQSYDGTPRVVTATSTPPGLPIAVTYDGAPTPALADVDLEIPEGELCLAVGPTGSGKSTLLRAVNGLVPRFSGGHLAGTVSVDGRSTATYPPRDLADVVGYVGQDPAGGFVTDTVEEELAYVMENLGVDAATMRRRVEDALDLLGLARLRDRPLQHLSSGERQRVAIGAALTAHPRALVLDEPTSALDPGGAEEVLAALTRLVHDVGTTVLLAEHRLERVVGDADAVVVVHGARAERGAPATMLARAPVAPPVVELGRLCHWDPVPLSVRDARRAAADLRRQLDGVALPAMRRAPGEVAVSARHVSAAYGRTVVLDDLDLEVRHGELVAVMGRNGSGKSTLLALIAGLRAPNAGRLEVAGLVPSAVAPRELVRQVGLVPSDPGLLLYRDTVRAECAAADGDTGLAPGTTAALAERLVPGLDPQRHPRDLSEGQRLGLALAVVLAAGPPVLLLDEPTRGLDYDAKRHLAGVLDDLVRAGHAVVVVSHDVEFVARVADRAVVLADSHVVADGPARDVVCHSPVLAPQVAKVLAPAPWMTVDEVAAALQLRGVS
;
A
#
# COMPACT_ATOMS: atom_id res chain seq x y z
N ALA A 1 93.69 21.11 68.81
CA ALA A 1 95.13 20.93 68.52
C ALA A 1 95.30 19.51 67.98
N ILE A 2 95.91 19.22 66.83
CA ILE A 2 96.69 20.03 65.90
C ILE A 2 96.66 19.32 64.54
N LYS A 3 96.59 20.10 63.46
CA LYS A 3 96.84 19.74 62.04
C LYS A 3 98.27 19.19 61.87
N MET A 4 98.59 18.45 60.80
CA MET A 4 99.96 17.94 60.50
C MET A 4 100.45 16.85 61.49
N PRO A 5 101.64 16.23 61.31
CA PRO A 5 102.42 15.95 60.09
C PRO A 5 102.66 14.44 59.83
N PRO A 6 103.36 14.08 58.73
CA PRO A 6 103.67 12.70 58.29
C PRO A 6 105.01 12.17 58.88
N LEU A 7 105.10 10.92 59.36
CA LEU A 7 106.34 10.10 59.48
C LEU A 7 106.12 8.68 60.08
N ALA A 8 106.98 7.74 59.65
CA ALA A 8 107.17 6.30 60.01
C ALA A 8 106.10 5.32 59.45
N LYS A 9 106.35 4.28 58.61
CA LYS A 9 107.39 3.23 58.48
C LYS A 9 107.63 2.42 59.76
N HIS A 10 107.22 1.14 59.73
CA HIS A 10 107.61 0.00 60.60
C HIS A 10 108.27 0.33 61.94
N THR A 11 107.53 0.15 63.03
CA THR A 11 107.89 -0.54 64.29
C THR A 11 107.00 0.02 65.40
N VAL A 12 105.93 -0.68 65.72
CA VAL A 12 105.70 -0.84 67.15
C VAL A 12 106.39 -2.15 67.46
N ASP A 13 107.62 -2.01 67.94
CA ASP A 13 108.28 -3.07 68.68
C ASP A 13 107.50 -3.22 69.99
N ASP A 14 107.35 -4.45 70.45
CA ASP A 14 106.36 -4.95 71.42
C ASP A 14 106.36 -4.16 72.76
N ALA A 15 107.35 -3.32 73.01
CA ALA A 15 107.47 -2.48 74.19
C ALA A 15 106.43 -1.35 74.31
N TRP A 16 105.92 -0.74 73.23
CA TRP A 16 104.96 0.38 73.32
C TRP A 16 103.50 -0.08 73.55
N ILE A 17 103.12 -1.27 73.08
CA ILE A 17 101.78 -1.88 73.29
C ILE A 17 101.55 -2.18 74.76
N GLY A 18 102.55 -2.78 75.42
CA GLY A 18 102.46 -3.19 76.81
C GLY A 18 102.19 -2.05 77.82
N LEU A 19 102.55 -0.79 77.51
CA LEU A 19 102.24 0.37 78.37
C LEU A 19 100.83 0.94 78.14
N LEU A 20 100.33 0.82 76.91
CA LEU A 20 98.99 1.26 76.54
C LEU A 20 97.92 0.29 77.05
N GLU A 21 98.18 -1.03 77.02
CA GLU A 21 97.29 -2.05 77.58
C GLU A 21 97.09 -1.88 79.10
N GLN A 22 98.15 -1.64 79.87
CA GLN A 22 98.04 -1.42 81.32
C GLN A 22 97.24 -0.17 81.71
N TYR A 23 97.32 0.91 80.92
CA TYR A 23 96.55 2.11 81.21
C TYR A 23 95.05 1.89 80.91
N ILE A 24 94.71 1.14 79.86
CA ILE A 24 93.32 0.96 79.45
C ILE A 24 92.59 -0.06 80.33
N ASP A 25 93.24 -1.15 80.76
CA ASP A 25 92.68 -2.08 81.77
C ASP A 25 92.37 -1.38 83.12
N SER A 26 93.00 -0.25 83.41
CA SER A 26 92.83 0.51 84.66
C SER A 26 91.68 1.53 84.63
N LEU A 27 91.09 1.78 83.47
CA LEU A 27 89.89 2.61 83.36
C LEU A 27 88.69 1.83 83.89
N PRO A 28 87.70 2.48 84.54
CA PRO A 28 86.50 1.80 85.03
C PRO A 28 85.76 1.15 83.86
N GLY A 29 85.97 -0.15 83.72
CA GLY A 29 85.45 -0.98 82.66
C GLY A 29 83.98 -1.32 82.89
N VAL A 30 83.23 -1.22 81.80
CA VAL A 30 81.85 -1.65 81.66
C VAL A 30 81.84 -3.19 81.55
N PRO A 31 81.01 -3.95 82.31
CA PRO A 31 81.00 -5.42 82.25
C PRO A 31 80.61 -5.94 80.86
N ALA A 32 81.13 -7.10 80.43
CA ALA A 32 80.80 -7.73 79.15
C ALA A 32 79.68 -8.78 79.30
N LEU A 33 78.89 -8.99 78.25
CA LEU A 33 77.83 -10.01 78.18
C LEU A 33 78.39 -11.41 77.84
N ASP A 34 77.72 -12.46 78.31
CA ASP A 34 78.02 -13.85 77.94
C ASP A 34 77.57 -14.15 76.49
N PRO A 35 78.09 -15.20 75.82
CA PRO A 35 77.60 -15.58 74.50
C PRO A 35 76.15 -16.13 74.54
N PRO A 36 75.30 -15.85 73.53
CA PRO A 36 73.94 -16.40 73.41
C PRO A 36 73.90 -17.93 73.28
N THR A 37 72.80 -18.60 73.63
CA THR A 37 72.60 -20.04 73.44
C THR A 37 71.55 -20.31 72.35
N VAL A 38 71.82 -21.25 71.43
CA VAL A 38 70.92 -21.62 70.31
C VAL A 38 70.37 -23.04 70.50
N VAL A 39 69.08 -23.25 70.20
CA VAL A 39 68.36 -24.54 70.29
C VAL A 39 67.45 -24.75 69.06
N PRO A 40 67.38 -25.94 68.43
CA PRO A 40 68.19 -27.14 68.68
C PRO A 40 69.67 -26.91 68.43
N ALA A 41 70.51 -27.88 68.78
CA ALA A 41 71.93 -27.84 68.46
C ALA A 41 72.15 -28.06 66.95
N SER A 42 73.30 -27.62 66.45
CA SER A 42 73.76 -27.86 65.09
C SER A 42 73.75 -29.36 64.71
N GLY A 43 73.43 -29.67 63.44
CA GLY A 43 73.31 -31.04 62.95
C GLY A 43 72.82 -31.15 61.50
N ALA A 44 72.64 -32.39 61.03
CA ALA A 44 72.17 -32.71 59.68
C ALA A 44 70.66 -32.99 59.64
N TYR A 45 69.94 -32.35 58.73
CA TYR A 45 68.48 -32.41 58.59
C TYR A 45 68.08 -32.67 57.13
N ASP A 46 66.95 -33.33 56.91
CA ASP A 46 66.42 -33.66 55.57
C ASP A 46 65.42 -32.62 55.05
N THR A 47 64.98 -31.73 55.94
CA THR A 47 64.16 -30.55 55.65
C THR A 47 64.67 -29.36 56.45
N SER A 48 64.00 -28.22 56.29
CA SER A 48 64.34 -27.01 57.02
C SER A 48 64.15 -27.10 58.55
N VAL A 49 64.95 -26.34 59.30
CA VAL A 49 65.07 -26.41 60.77
C VAL A 49 64.71 -25.12 61.47
N GLN A 50 63.85 -25.17 62.49
CA GLN A 50 63.47 -24.01 63.30
C GLN A 50 64.39 -23.82 64.53
N LEU A 51 65.04 -22.66 64.62
CA LEU A 51 66.00 -22.26 65.65
C LEU A 51 65.42 -21.23 66.63
N THR A 52 65.79 -21.38 67.90
CA THR A 52 65.47 -20.51 69.03
C THR A 52 66.77 -20.04 69.70
N ILE A 53 66.88 -18.75 69.99
CA ILE A 53 68.08 -18.13 70.58
C ILE A 53 67.71 -17.54 71.95
N SER A 54 68.59 -17.68 72.95
CA SER A 54 68.39 -17.16 74.31
C SER A 54 69.67 -16.59 74.91
N HIS A 55 69.57 -15.72 75.90
CA HIS A 55 70.72 -15.16 76.63
C HIS A 55 70.35 -14.88 78.09
N GLY A 56 71.33 -14.99 79.01
CA GLY A 56 71.10 -14.96 80.46
C GLY A 56 70.82 -13.58 81.06
N GLU A 57 71.31 -12.50 80.43
CA GLU A 57 71.07 -11.11 80.87
C GLU A 57 69.72 -10.61 80.33
N PRO A 58 68.72 -10.30 81.18
CA PRO A 58 67.36 -9.96 80.75
C PRO A 58 67.26 -8.67 79.92
N SER A 59 68.22 -7.76 80.07
CA SER A 59 68.26 -6.49 79.34
C SER A 59 68.93 -6.59 77.96
N ALA A 60 69.49 -7.75 77.61
CA ALA A 60 70.23 -7.94 76.37
C ALA A 60 69.32 -8.14 75.15
N GLN A 61 69.57 -7.37 74.10
CA GLN A 61 69.04 -7.55 72.76
C GLN A 61 69.99 -8.42 71.94
N LEU A 62 69.43 -9.40 71.25
CA LEU A 62 70.19 -10.40 70.49
C LEU A 62 70.08 -10.10 69.00
N TYR A 63 71.20 -10.18 68.30
CA TYR A 63 71.28 -9.98 66.87
C TYR A 63 72.01 -11.17 66.25
N TYR A 64 71.57 -11.62 65.08
CA TYR A 64 72.13 -12.80 64.42
C TYR A 64 72.32 -12.64 62.90
N THR A 65 73.19 -13.49 62.36
CA THR A 65 73.53 -13.63 60.95
C THR A 65 73.59 -15.13 60.62
N THR A 66 73.12 -15.56 59.45
CA THR A 66 73.10 -16.99 59.04
C THR A 66 74.16 -17.32 57.98
N ASP A 67 74.94 -16.33 57.57
CA ASP A 67 76.02 -16.44 56.57
C ASP A 67 77.42 -16.53 57.21
N GLY A 68 77.49 -16.59 58.54
CA GLY A 68 78.74 -16.61 59.30
C GLY A 68 79.42 -15.24 59.49
N SER A 69 78.82 -14.13 59.06
CA SER A 69 79.34 -12.77 59.34
C SER A 69 79.17 -12.37 60.82
N ASP A 70 79.92 -11.37 61.30
CA ASP A 70 79.80 -10.92 62.70
C ASP A 70 78.48 -10.14 62.91
N PRO A 71 77.61 -10.53 63.85
CA PRO A 71 76.38 -9.79 64.11
C PRO A 71 76.65 -8.51 64.93
N ASP A 72 76.20 -7.36 64.40
CA ASP A 72 76.17 -6.06 65.08
C ASP A 72 74.72 -5.59 65.34
N THR A 73 74.53 -4.39 65.91
CA THR A 73 73.18 -3.82 66.18
C THR A 73 72.37 -3.47 64.92
N GLY A 74 72.97 -3.58 63.73
CA GLY A 74 72.31 -3.47 62.43
C GLY A 74 71.96 -4.82 61.79
N ALA A 75 72.45 -5.94 62.33
CA ALA A 75 72.08 -7.29 61.91
C ALA A 75 70.63 -7.62 62.27
N THR A 76 70.18 -8.85 61.98
CA THR A 76 68.78 -9.21 62.20
C THR A 76 68.49 -9.33 63.71
N PRO A 77 67.59 -8.51 64.29
CA PRO A 77 67.25 -8.63 65.70
C PRO A 77 66.45 -9.92 65.92
N TYR A 78 66.88 -10.72 66.90
CA TYR A 78 66.15 -11.91 67.31
C TYR A 78 64.89 -11.50 68.07
N THR A 79 63.74 -11.72 67.45
CA THR A 79 62.41 -11.38 68.00
C THR A 79 61.57 -12.62 68.34
N GLY A 80 62.07 -13.81 67.99
CA GLY A 80 61.42 -15.11 68.20
C GLY A 80 62.04 -16.20 67.30
N PRO A 81 61.63 -17.46 67.43
CA PRO A 81 62.19 -18.56 66.64
C PRO A 81 62.06 -18.36 65.11
N PHE A 82 63.06 -18.78 64.32
CA PHE A 82 63.10 -18.66 62.85
C PHE A 82 63.62 -19.94 62.18
N THR A 83 63.44 -20.13 60.88
CA THR A 83 63.78 -21.37 60.16
C THR A 83 65.02 -21.21 59.26
N LEU A 84 65.87 -22.24 59.21
CA LEU A 84 66.96 -22.44 58.25
C LEU A 84 66.54 -23.47 57.20
N ASP A 85 66.36 -23.04 55.95
CA ASP A 85 65.98 -23.94 54.84
C ASP A 85 67.19 -24.63 54.18
N ASP A 86 68.36 -24.03 54.28
CA ASP A 86 69.62 -24.54 53.74
C ASP A 86 70.66 -24.74 54.84
N SER A 87 71.72 -25.48 54.48
CA SER A 87 72.91 -25.59 55.32
C SER A 87 73.48 -24.19 55.59
N ALA A 88 73.61 -23.80 56.85
CA ALA A 88 73.99 -22.42 57.21
C ALA A 88 74.85 -22.39 58.48
N THR A 89 75.69 -21.37 58.57
CA THR A 89 76.47 -21.04 59.77
C THR A 89 75.79 -19.88 60.49
N LEU A 90 75.07 -20.18 61.56
CA LEU A 90 74.45 -19.19 62.42
C LEU A 90 75.50 -18.55 63.34
N ARG A 91 75.58 -17.21 63.39
CA ARG A 91 76.30 -16.45 64.41
C ARG A 91 75.37 -15.51 65.15
N VAL A 92 75.51 -15.39 66.47
CA VAL A 92 74.61 -14.59 67.32
C VAL A 92 75.40 -13.81 68.37
N ARG A 93 75.12 -12.52 68.56
CA ARG A 93 75.71 -11.68 69.60
C ARG A 93 74.67 -10.92 70.42
N ALA A 94 74.96 -10.68 71.69
CA ALA A 94 74.12 -9.95 72.63
C ALA A 94 74.63 -8.51 72.89
N PHE A 95 73.70 -7.56 73.00
CA PHE A 95 73.95 -6.14 73.24
C PHE A 95 73.04 -5.62 74.36
N ALA A 96 73.59 -4.92 75.35
CA ALA A 96 72.81 -4.31 76.42
C ALA A 96 73.42 -2.95 76.79
N ALA A 97 72.57 -1.97 77.12
CA ALA A 97 73.04 -0.66 77.52
C ALA A 97 73.85 -0.75 78.82
N GLY A 98 75.07 -0.19 78.82
CA GLY A 98 75.96 -0.30 79.98
C GLY A 98 76.67 -1.65 80.09
N PHE A 99 76.72 -2.43 79.00
CA PHE A 99 77.59 -3.59 78.84
C PHE A 99 78.48 -3.45 77.60
N VAL A 100 79.63 -4.12 77.62
CA VAL A 100 80.35 -4.49 76.39
C VAL A 100 79.60 -5.64 75.74
N GLU A 101 79.42 -5.58 74.42
CA GLU A 101 78.75 -6.63 73.63
C GLU A 101 79.38 -8.02 73.84
N SER A 102 78.58 -9.08 73.72
CA SER A 102 79.08 -10.44 73.94
C SER A 102 80.07 -10.88 72.87
N VAL A 103 80.85 -11.92 73.17
CA VAL A 103 81.41 -12.75 72.07
C VAL A 103 80.25 -13.44 71.37
N ASP A 104 80.34 -13.65 70.05
CA ASP A 104 79.25 -14.30 69.33
C ASP A 104 79.29 -15.84 69.46
N THR A 105 78.11 -16.46 69.43
CA THR A 105 77.91 -17.92 69.37
C THR A 105 77.76 -18.36 67.93
N ARG A 106 78.53 -19.35 67.51
CA ARG A 106 78.57 -19.87 66.13
C ARG A 106 78.17 -21.35 66.05
N GLU A 107 77.20 -21.68 65.20
CA GLU A 107 76.65 -23.04 65.00
C GLU A 107 76.47 -23.39 63.51
N ASP A 108 76.83 -24.61 63.08
CA ASP A 108 76.81 -25.04 61.66
C ASP A 108 75.74 -26.12 61.36
N TYR A 109 74.75 -25.84 60.51
CA TYR A 109 73.68 -26.77 60.12
C TYR A 109 73.91 -27.35 58.72
N THR A 110 73.61 -28.64 58.50
CA THR A 110 73.64 -29.30 57.17
C THR A 110 72.23 -29.75 56.78
N VAL A 111 71.76 -29.45 55.57
CA VAL A 111 70.45 -29.87 55.03
C VAL A 111 70.65 -30.59 53.69
N VAL A 112 70.26 -31.88 53.54
CA VAL A 112 70.42 -32.67 52.30
C VAL A 112 69.09 -32.82 51.55
N PRO A 113 68.89 -32.06 50.46
CA PRO A 113 67.61 -32.05 49.75
C PRO A 113 67.48 -33.24 48.80
N PHE A 114 66.37 -33.99 48.90
CA PHE A 114 65.98 -34.94 47.87
C PHE A 114 65.58 -34.17 46.60
N ARG A 115 65.94 -34.68 45.41
CA ARG A 115 65.55 -34.05 44.14
C ARG A 115 64.03 -34.02 44.04
N VAL A 116 63.47 -32.85 43.72
CA VAL A 116 62.04 -32.67 43.46
C VAL A 116 61.72 -33.12 42.02
N PRO A 117 60.62 -33.85 41.78
CA PRO A 117 60.17 -34.23 40.44
C PRO A 117 59.65 -33.04 39.62
N GLU A 118 59.81 -33.10 38.30
CA GLU A 118 59.29 -32.11 37.35
C GLU A 118 57.76 -32.17 37.19
N ASN A 119 57.18 -33.38 37.23
CA ASN A 119 55.73 -33.60 37.07
C ASN A 119 55.09 -32.80 35.91
N PRO A 120 55.51 -33.03 34.64
CA PRO A 120 54.92 -32.37 33.48
C PRO A 120 53.40 -32.57 33.38
N ALA A 121 52.70 -31.54 32.91
CA ALA A 121 51.24 -31.47 32.97
C ALA A 121 50.51 -32.53 32.12
N SER A 122 51.10 -32.94 31.01
CA SER A 122 50.54 -33.93 30.09
C SER A 122 51.65 -34.83 29.54
N VAL A 123 51.53 -36.13 29.80
CA VAL A 123 52.49 -37.13 29.35
C VAL A 123 51.82 -38.29 28.62
N LEU A 124 52.58 -38.92 27.72
CA LEU A 124 52.24 -40.18 27.08
C LEU A 124 53.24 -41.28 27.50
N PRO A 125 52.84 -42.56 27.56
CA PRO A 125 53.77 -43.65 27.85
C PRO A 125 54.92 -43.74 26.84
N GLY A 126 56.11 -44.09 27.33
CA GLY A 126 57.33 -44.26 26.55
C GLY A 126 58.17 -42.99 26.42
N LEU A 127 59.36 -43.13 25.86
CA LEU A 127 60.38 -42.09 25.67
C LEU A 127 60.40 -41.57 24.23
N TYR A 128 61.00 -40.40 24.05
CA TYR A 128 61.53 -40.00 22.76
C TYR A 128 62.90 -40.66 22.56
N TYR A 129 63.24 -40.98 21.31
CA TYR A 129 64.61 -41.31 20.94
C TYR A 129 65.06 -40.51 19.73
N LYS A 130 66.36 -40.31 19.67
CA LYS A 130 67.08 -39.94 18.46
C LYS A 130 68.03 -41.06 18.13
N HIS A 131 68.11 -41.41 16.87
CA HIS A 131 68.95 -42.45 16.34
C HIS A 131 69.90 -41.85 15.30
N TYR A 132 71.15 -42.27 15.36
CA TYR A 132 72.25 -41.76 14.56
C TYR A 132 73.00 -42.94 13.95
N LEU A 133 73.22 -42.89 12.65
CA LEU A 133 74.07 -43.85 11.93
C LEU A 133 75.49 -43.28 11.84
N GLY A 134 76.47 -44.08 12.25
CA GLY A 134 77.86 -43.63 12.22
C GLY A 134 78.74 -44.39 13.22
N SER A 135 80.05 -44.31 13.01
CA SER A 135 81.02 -44.91 13.92
C SER A 135 81.40 -43.91 15.02
N PHE A 136 80.99 -44.21 16.24
CA PHE A 136 81.25 -43.36 17.42
C PHE A 136 82.31 -43.99 18.31
N SER A 137 83.01 -43.14 19.08
CA SER A 137 83.97 -43.58 20.10
C SER A 137 83.72 -42.98 21.47
N SER A 138 82.86 -41.96 21.56
CA SER A 138 82.34 -41.40 22.81
C SER A 138 80.92 -40.87 22.65
N VAL A 139 80.18 -40.78 23.76
CA VAL A 139 78.82 -40.23 23.83
C VAL A 139 78.74 -38.75 23.41
N GLN A 140 79.85 -38.01 23.43
CA GLN A 140 79.84 -36.60 22.99
C GLN A 140 79.85 -36.44 21.47
N ASP A 141 80.37 -37.42 20.73
CA ASP A 141 80.58 -37.29 19.29
C ASP A 141 79.28 -37.07 18.52
N PHE A 142 78.16 -37.64 18.97
CA PHE A 142 76.85 -37.42 18.35
C PHE A 142 76.03 -36.27 18.96
N ALA A 143 76.42 -35.69 20.10
CA ALA A 143 75.71 -34.54 20.67
C ALA A 143 75.77 -33.30 19.73
N ALA A 144 76.78 -33.22 18.87
CA ALA A 144 76.94 -32.19 17.84
C ALA A 144 76.35 -32.58 16.46
N SER A 145 75.84 -33.80 16.32
CA SER A 145 75.34 -34.35 15.05
C SER A 145 73.82 -34.19 14.94
N SER A 146 73.33 -34.09 13.71
CA SER A 146 71.90 -34.19 13.43
C SER A 146 71.45 -35.65 13.44
N PRO A 147 70.31 -35.99 14.08
CA PRO A 147 69.83 -37.36 14.08
C PRO A 147 69.35 -37.80 12.71
N ASP A 148 69.67 -39.03 12.34
CA ASP A 148 69.18 -39.67 11.12
C ASP A 148 67.72 -40.06 11.26
N GLU A 149 67.31 -40.42 12.47
CA GLU A 149 65.92 -40.72 12.80
C GLU A 149 65.57 -40.18 14.19
N VAL A 150 64.34 -39.68 14.33
CA VAL A 150 63.77 -39.32 15.63
C VAL A 150 62.42 -40.00 15.75
N GLY A 151 62.10 -40.48 16.94
CA GLY A 151 60.89 -41.24 17.16
C GLY A 151 60.53 -41.39 18.62
N THR A 152 59.63 -42.31 18.89
CA THR A 152 59.17 -42.64 20.23
C THR A 152 59.25 -44.15 20.46
N ARG A 153 59.61 -44.57 21.67
CA ARG A 153 59.75 -45.98 22.03
C ARG A 153 59.39 -46.18 23.50
N ASP A 154 58.85 -47.35 23.86
CA ASP A 154 58.33 -47.57 25.22
C ASP A 154 59.43 -47.82 26.27
N ASN A 155 60.66 -48.07 25.84
CA ASN A 155 61.81 -48.40 26.68
C ASN A 155 63.16 -48.02 26.04
N PHE A 156 64.24 -48.35 26.73
CA PHE A 156 65.62 -48.15 26.28
C PHE A 156 66.13 -49.25 25.32
N ALA A 157 65.25 -50.03 24.69
CA ALA A 157 65.68 -51.08 23.77
C ALA A 157 66.32 -50.48 22.51
N ILE A 158 67.37 -51.14 22.04
CA ILE A 158 68.15 -50.74 20.85
C ILE A 158 67.81 -51.57 19.58
N ALA A 159 66.89 -52.53 19.69
CA ALA A 159 66.48 -53.46 18.61
C ALA A 159 65.08 -53.11 18.02
N PRO A 160 64.70 -53.59 16.81
CA PRO A 160 65.42 -54.55 15.96
C PRO A 160 66.61 -53.92 15.23
N SER A 161 67.74 -54.63 15.27
CA SER A 161 69.03 -54.31 14.65
C SER A 161 68.86 -53.70 13.25
N LEU A 162 69.24 -52.44 13.09
CA LEU A 162 69.40 -51.84 11.76
C LEU A 162 70.63 -52.46 11.10
N ALA A 163 70.64 -52.56 9.77
CA ALA A 163 71.60 -53.37 8.99
C ALA A 163 73.09 -52.90 9.04
N SER A 164 73.46 -52.11 10.04
CA SER A 164 74.75 -51.43 10.20
C SER A 164 75.22 -51.54 11.65
N ASP A 165 76.38 -52.17 11.86
CA ASP A 165 76.99 -52.44 13.18
C ASP A 165 77.61 -51.19 13.84
N ALA A 166 77.14 -49.98 13.49
CA ALA A 166 77.67 -48.71 13.98
C ALA A 166 76.56 -47.65 14.07
N PHE A 167 76.07 -47.40 15.29
CA PHE A 167 74.95 -46.49 15.55
C PHE A 167 74.97 -45.91 16.97
N ALA A 168 74.15 -44.89 17.20
CA ALA A 168 73.91 -44.33 18.53
C ALA A 168 72.44 -44.04 18.78
N PHE A 169 72.02 -44.12 20.04
CA PHE A 169 70.71 -43.73 20.54
C PHE A 169 70.83 -42.68 21.65
N ASP A 170 69.93 -41.70 21.60
CA ASP A 170 69.69 -40.72 22.66
C ASP A 170 68.22 -40.81 23.07
N PHE A 171 67.95 -41.53 24.16
CA PHE A 171 66.61 -41.69 24.74
C PHE A 171 66.38 -40.62 25.80
N TYR A 172 65.24 -39.93 25.74
CA TYR A 172 64.89 -38.90 26.71
C TYR A 172 63.38 -38.83 26.98
N GLY A 173 63.03 -38.52 28.22
CA GLY A 173 61.66 -38.43 28.71
C GLY A 173 61.64 -38.29 30.23
N PHE A 174 60.74 -39.00 30.89
CA PHE A 174 60.51 -38.95 32.34
C PHE A 174 60.41 -40.36 32.93
N LEU A 175 60.99 -40.55 34.11
CA LEU A 175 60.96 -41.74 34.95
C LEU A 175 60.13 -41.48 36.20
N GLU A 176 59.14 -42.32 36.49
CA GLU A 176 58.33 -42.23 37.70
C GLU A 176 59.00 -42.92 38.90
N ILE A 177 59.24 -42.15 39.96
CA ILE A 177 59.65 -42.65 41.27
C ILE A 177 58.44 -42.64 42.20
N THR A 178 58.12 -43.76 42.82
CA THR A 178 56.91 -43.87 43.66
C THR A 178 57.20 -43.74 45.15
N THR A 179 58.42 -44.06 45.59
CA THR A 179 58.83 -43.99 47.00
C THR A 179 60.09 -43.13 47.11
N PRO A 180 60.11 -42.08 47.95
CA PRO A 180 61.32 -41.27 48.13
C PRO A 180 62.44 -42.12 48.73
N ASP A 181 63.58 -42.20 48.05
CA ASP A 181 64.75 -42.96 48.51
C ASP A 181 66.03 -42.51 47.80
N VAL A 182 67.18 -43.00 48.24
CA VAL A 182 68.43 -42.96 47.48
C VAL A 182 68.44 -44.13 46.50
N TYR A 183 68.27 -43.81 45.22
CA TYR A 183 68.28 -44.79 44.14
C TYR A 183 69.68 -44.96 43.58
N THR A 184 70.08 -46.21 43.38
CA THR A 184 71.28 -46.60 42.64
C THR A 184 70.86 -47.02 41.23
N PHE A 185 71.28 -46.25 40.22
CA PHE A 185 71.07 -46.59 38.81
C PHE A 185 72.27 -47.34 38.27
N HIS A 186 72.03 -48.27 37.34
CA HIS A 186 73.06 -49.04 36.66
C HIS A 186 72.81 -49.05 35.14
N THR A 187 73.91 -48.96 34.39
CA THR A 187 73.93 -49.27 32.95
C THR A 187 74.90 -50.43 32.72
N ARG A 188 74.46 -51.42 31.94
CA ARG A 188 75.34 -52.45 31.37
C ARG A 188 75.36 -52.27 29.87
N SER A 189 76.52 -51.93 29.33
CA SER A 189 76.73 -51.80 27.89
C SER A 189 78.07 -52.37 27.45
N ASP A 190 78.11 -53.07 26.31
CA ASP A 190 79.30 -53.00 25.46
C ASP A 190 79.40 -51.55 25.02
N ASP A 191 80.55 -50.97 24.77
CA ASP A 191 80.62 -49.57 24.33
C ASP A 191 79.85 -48.54 25.20
N GLY A 192 79.80 -47.29 24.74
CA GLY A 192 79.61 -46.16 25.63
C GLY A 192 78.15 -45.92 25.98
N SER A 193 77.83 -45.79 27.28
CA SER A 193 76.55 -45.27 27.75
C SER A 193 76.64 -44.25 28.88
N ARG A 194 75.69 -43.31 28.93
CA ARG A 194 75.48 -42.37 30.04
C ARG A 194 74.03 -42.31 30.45
N LEU A 195 73.76 -42.24 31.75
CA LEU A 195 72.43 -42.04 32.33
C LEU A 195 72.37 -40.76 33.15
N TYR A 196 71.38 -39.92 32.84
CA TYR A 196 71.07 -38.67 33.53
C TYR A 196 69.69 -38.74 34.16
N ILE A 197 69.56 -38.10 35.34
CA ILE A 197 68.27 -37.78 35.97
C ILE A 197 68.20 -36.26 36.15
N GLY A 198 67.24 -35.62 35.48
CA GLY A 198 67.31 -34.19 35.19
C GLY A 198 68.56 -33.86 34.39
N ASP A 199 69.25 -32.81 34.79
CA ASP A 199 70.53 -32.40 34.20
C ASP A 199 71.75 -33.08 34.87
N GLN A 200 71.54 -33.96 35.87
CA GLN A 200 72.62 -34.59 36.62
C GLN A 200 73.05 -35.92 35.99
N LEU A 201 74.33 -36.06 35.66
CA LEU A 201 74.93 -37.33 35.25
C LEU A 201 75.01 -38.28 36.46
N VAL A 202 74.28 -39.40 36.39
CA VAL A 202 74.21 -40.39 37.47
C VAL A 202 75.09 -41.60 37.18
N VAL A 203 75.10 -42.11 35.94
CA VAL A 203 75.96 -43.23 35.54
C VAL A 203 76.80 -42.85 34.35
N GLU A 204 78.11 -43.00 34.49
CA GLU A 204 79.13 -42.79 33.45
C GLU A 204 79.71 -44.15 33.05
N ASN A 205 79.40 -44.60 31.84
CA ASN A 205 79.89 -45.83 31.23
C ASN A 205 80.33 -45.59 29.78
N ASP A 206 80.90 -44.42 29.47
CA ASP A 206 81.35 -44.04 28.13
C ASP A 206 82.72 -44.68 27.75
N GLY A 207 82.92 -44.93 26.46
CA GLY A 207 84.12 -45.55 25.86
C GLY A 207 83.82 -46.84 25.09
N VAL A 208 84.80 -47.35 24.32
CA VAL A 208 84.66 -48.60 23.53
C VAL A 208 85.17 -49.80 24.34
N HIS A 209 84.30 -50.76 24.66
CA HIS A 209 84.62 -51.90 25.54
C HIS A 209 83.63 -53.06 25.41
N THR A 210 84.00 -54.26 25.85
CA THR A 210 83.03 -55.36 25.99
C THR A 210 82.00 -55.07 27.11
N PRO A 211 80.88 -55.81 27.20
CA PRO A 211 79.82 -55.47 28.15
C PRO A 211 80.26 -55.36 29.61
N ILE A 212 80.24 -54.14 30.17
CA ILE A 212 80.52 -53.85 31.58
C ILE A 212 79.34 -53.16 32.26
N ASN A 213 79.17 -53.38 33.56
CA ASN A 213 78.12 -52.77 34.37
C ASN A 213 78.69 -51.65 35.26
N ARG A 214 78.19 -50.42 35.12
CA ARG A 214 78.51 -49.26 35.97
C ARG A 214 77.29 -48.83 36.78
N GLN A 215 77.52 -48.03 37.82
CA GLN A 215 76.44 -47.54 38.68
C GLN A 215 76.74 -46.19 39.33
N GLY A 216 75.69 -45.50 39.78
CA GLY A 216 75.76 -44.27 40.57
C GLY A 216 74.46 -43.98 41.31
N GLN A 217 74.50 -43.08 42.29
CA GLN A 217 73.41 -42.84 43.24
C GLN A 217 72.86 -41.42 43.19
N ILE A 218 71.56 -41.28 43.43
CA ILE A 218 70.86 -40.00 43.57
C ILE A 218 69.66 -40.13 44.52
N ALA A 219 69.44 -39.14 45.39
CA ALA A 219 68.27 -39.06 46.28
C ALA A 219 67.09 -38.43 45.54
N LEU A 220 65.98 -39.16 45.41
CA LEU A 220 64.81 -38.75 44.62
C LEU A 220 63.56 -38.73 45.49
N GLN A 221 62.74 -37.69 45.38
CA GLN A 221 61.38 -37.69 45.91
C GLN A 221 60.45 -38.54 45.03
N ALA A 222 59.21 -38.78 45.49
CA ALA A 222 58.21 -39.43 44.67
C ALA A 222 57.65 -38.46 43.61
N GLY A 223 57.66 -38.87 42.34
CA GLY A 223 57.07 -38.19 41.19
C GLY A 223 57.83 -38.49 39.89
N LEU A 224 57.50 -37.76 38.83
CA LEU A 224 58.13 -37.89 37.51
C LEU A 224 59.41 -37.06 37.43
N HIS A 225 60.54 -37.74 37.27
CA HIS A 225 61.85 -37.14 37.08
C HIS A 225 62.29 -37.24 35.63
N ALA A 226 62.80 -36.16 35.02
CA ALA A 226 63.36 -36.28 33.67
C ALA A 226 64.48 -37.35 33.65
N VAL A 227 64.49 -38.21 32.64
CA VAL A 227 65.50 -39.25 32.46
C VAL A 227 66.04 -39.20 31.04
N ARG A 228 67.36 -39.32 30.90
CA ARG A 228 68.00 -39.41 29.59
C ARG A 228 69.08 -40.47 29.61
N VAL A 229 69.03 -41.40 28.65
CA VAL A 229 70.05 -42.43 28.47
C VAL A 229 70.57 -42.34 27.06
N VAL A 230 71.89 -42.28 26.97
CA VAL A 230 72.58 -42.06 25.71
C VAL A 230 73.57 -43.19 25.51
N TYR A 231 73.58 -43.81 24.33
CA TYR A 231 74.33 -45.04 24.03
C TYR A 231 74.88 -45.02 22.60
N PHE A 232 76.03 -45.65 22.37
CA PHE A 232 76.48 -45.99 21.02
C PHE A 232 77.07 -47.40 20.97
N ASP A 233 76.97 -48.02 19.80
CA ASP A 233 77.61 -49.28 19.44
C ASP A 233 78.57 -49.06 18.27
N ARG A 234 79.74 -49.70 18.30
CA ARG A 234 80.74 -49.59 17.24
C ARG A 234 80.98 -50.88 16.46
N PHE A 235 80.77 -52.06 17.06
CA PHE A 235 81.04 -53.37 16.44
C PHE A 235 80.23 -54.50 17.11
N ASP A 236 79.78 -55.48 16.32
CA ASP A 236 79.03 -56.70 16.69
C ASP A 236 78.98 -57.04 18.20
N GLY A 237 77.80 -56.99 18.81
CA GLY A 237 77.63 -57.33 20.24
C GLY A 237 76.48 -56.63 20.97
N GLU A 238 75.83 -55.67 20.31
CA GLU A 238 74.88 -54.68 20.84
C GLU A 238 74.16 -55.08 22.15
N ALA A 239 74.57 -54.46 23.26
CA ALA A 239 73.93 -54.66 24.55
C ALA A 239 73.75 -53.32 25.27
N LEU A 240 72.51 -52.97 25.58
CA LEU A 240 72.19 -51.92 26.55
C LEU A 240 71.12 -52.42 27.51
N GLU A 241 71.48 -52.50 28.78
CA GLU A 241 70.54 -52.78 29.87
C GLU A 241 70.60 -51.63 30.90
N VAL A 242 69.44 -51.09 31.24
CA VAL A 242 69.29 -50.02 32.24
C VAL A 242 68.46 -50.54 33.41
N SER A 243 69.01 -50.48 34.62
CA SER A 243 68.40 -51.01 35.84
C SER A 243 68.59 -50.07 37.03
N TYR A 244 67.80 -50.26 38.08
CA TYR A 244 67.88 -49.46 39.31
C TYR A 244 67.53 -50.30 40.54
N GLU A 245 68.04 -49.87 41.70
CA GLU A 245 67.74 -50.40 43.02
C GLU A 245 67.65 -49.27 44.05
N SER A 246 67.01 -49.55 45.18
CA SER A 246 66.92 -48.65 46.33
C SER A 246 66.94 -49.48 47.62
N SER A 247 66.84 -48.84 48.78
CA SER A 247 66.73 -49.56 50.05
C SER A 247 65.48 -50.47 50.12
N THR A 248 64.45 -50.17 49.34
CA THR A 248 63.18 -50.91 49.28
C THR A 248 62.95 -51.67 47.97
N LEU A 249 63.77 -51.45 46.94
CA LEU A 249 63.63 -52.06 45.62
C LEU A 249 64.91 -52.84 45.25
N PRO A 250 64.85 -54.17 45.02
CA PRO A 250 66.02 -54.91 44.56
C PRO A 250 66.37 -54.54 43.12
N LYS A 251 67.65 -54.68 42.72
CA LYS A 251 68.10 -54.40 41.35
C LYS A 251 67.25 -55.10 40.29
N ALA A 252 66.57 -54.31 39.47
CA ALA A 252 65.76 -54.78 38.35
C ALA A 252 65.85 -53.80 37.17
N PRO A 253 65.61 -54.25 35.91
CA PRO A 253 65.46 -53.35 34.77
C PRO A 253 64.39 -52.30 35.03
N ILE A 254 64.60 -51.09 34.52
CA ILE A 254 63.58 -50.03 34.64
C ILE A 254 62.34 -50.46 33.84
N PRO A 255 61.15 -50.58 34.45
CA PRO A 255 59.95 -51.00 33.74
C PRO A 255 59.46 -49.95 32.72
N ASP A 256 58.99 -50.39 31.55
CA ASP A 256 58.37 -49.53 30.53
C ASP A 256 57.19 -48.71 31.10
N SER A 257 56.47 -49.29 32.07
CA SER A 257 55.31 -48.65 32.71
C SER A 257 55.63 -47.43 33.56
N VAL A 258 56.92 -47.18 33.86
CA VAL A 258 57.34 -45.98 34.61
C VAL A 258 58.04 -44.96 33.72
N LEU A 259 58.01 -45.15 32.40
CA LEU A 259 58.64 -44.25 31.42
C LEU A 259 57.59 -43.47 30.64
N TYR A 260 57.82 -42.17 30.51
CA TYR A 260 56.86 -41.22 29.93
C TYR A 260 57.56 -40.15 29.08
N ARG A 261 56.81 -39.51 28.17
CA ARG A 261 57.27 -38.37 27.36
C ARG A 261 56.25 -37.24 27.39
N GLU A 262 56.74 -36.00 27.34
CA GLU A 262 55.89 -34.81 27.37
C GLU A 262 55.20 -34.57 26.01
N LEU A 263 53.94 -34.15 26.05
CA LEU A 263 53.13 -33.81 24.87
C LEU A 263 53.39 -32.35 24.45
N VAL A 264 53.94 -32.10 23.25
CA VAL A 264 54.15 -30.74 22.70
C VAL A 264 53.02 -30.35 21.73
N ALA A 265 52.39 -29.18 21.88
CA ALA A 265 51.32 -28.64 21.02
C ALA A 265 51.79 -27.41 20.20
N ASN A 266 51.09 -26.86 19.18
CA ASN A 266 50.73 -27.29 17.81
C ASN A 266 50.91 -26.02 16.92
N SER A 267 51.35 -26.11 15.65
CA SER A 267 51.48 -24.97 14.72
C SER A 267 50.13 -24.57 14.08
N VAL A 268 49.85 -23.29 13.80
CA VAL A 268 48.51 -22.88 13.27
C VAL A 268 48.42 -22.99 11.73
N ALA A 269 47.44 -23.74 11.23
CA ALA A 269 47.11 -23.88 9.80
C ALA A 269 45.89 -23.03 9.41
N VAL A 270 45.90 -22.46 8.20
CA VAL A 270 44.78 -21.66 7.65
C VAL A 270 43.82 -22.57 6.90
N VAL A 271 42.53 -22.49 7.22
CA VAL A 271 41.46 -23.30 6.61
C VAL A 271 40.58 -22.40 5.73
N THR A 272 40.36 -22.79 4.47
CA THR A 272 39.54 -22.03 3.51
C THR A 272 38.43 -22.91 2.94
N PHE A 273 37.20 -22.39 2.93
CA PHE A 273 36.03 -23.06 2.36
C PHE A 273 35.86 -22.76 0.86
N GLY A 274 35.34 -23.75 0.12
CA GLY A 274 34.90 -23.60 -1.27
C GLY A 274 33.55 -22.86 -1.41
N ALA A 275 32.76 -23.21 -2.42
CA ALA A 275 31.46 -22.57 -2.64
C ALA A 275 30.48 -22.88 -1.50
N LEU A 276 30.01 -21.84 -0.81
CA LEU A 276 29.13 -21.94 0.35
C LEU A 276 27.66 -21.66 0.03
N ASN A 277 27.33 -21.29 -1.21
CA ASN A 277 25.95 -21.12 -1.67
C ASN A 277 25.71 -22.10 -2.81
N VAL A 278 24.89 -23.13 -2.56
CA VAL A 278 24.66 -24.23 -3.50
C VAL A 278 23.17 -24.57 -3.57
N PRO A 279 22.63 -25.00 -4.72
CA PRO A 279 21.25 -25.47 -4.80
C PRO A 279 21.11 -26.88 -4.20
N TYR A 280 19.95 -27.20 -3.64
CA TYR A 280 19.59 -28.54 -3.19
C TYR A 280 19.68 -29.54 -4.37
N THR A 281 20.32 -30.68 -4.14
CA THR A 281 20.54 -31.72 -5.19
C THR A 281 19.96 -33.09 -4.83
N GLY A 282 19.39 -33.24 -3.61
CA GLY A 282 18.88 -34.52 -3.11
C GLY A 282 19.95 -35.51 -2.62
N ALA A 283 21.23 -35.12 -2.64
CA ALA A 283 22.34 -35.88 -2.11
C ALA A 283 23.10 -35.07 -1.03
N PRO A 284 23.89 -35.70 -0.14
CA PRO A 284 24.74 -34.97 0.80
C PRO A 284 25.69 -34.01 0.07
N LEU A 285 25.75 -32.75 0.51
CA LEU A 285 26.56 -31.71 -0.12
C LEU A 285 27.74 -31.32 0.78
N PRO A 286 28.86 -32.07 0.73
CA PRO A 286 30.05 -31.69 1.50
C PRO A 286 30.68 -30.42 0.93
N VAL A 287 31.07 -29.51 1.81
CA VAL A 287 31.88 -28.33 1.46
C VAL A 287 33.31 -28.78 1.23
N SER A 288 33.89 -28.36 0.11
CA SER A 288 35.31 -28.55 -0.14
C SER A 288 36.12 -27.62 0.76
N VAL A 289 37.16 -28.16 1.39
CA VAL A 289 38.05 -27.42 2.29
C VAL A 289 39.48 -27.59 1.81
N THR A 290 40.22 -26.49 1.80
CA THR A 290 41.67 -26.49 1.55
C THR A 290 42.41 -25.89 2.74
N THR A 291 43.63 -26.37 2.99
CA THR A 291 44.49 -25.92 4.08
C THR A 291 45.76 -25.27 3.56
N SER A 292 46.37 -24.40 4.37
CA SER A 292 47.74 -23.96 4.19
C SER A 292 48.52 -24.22 5.49
N PRO A 293 49.55 -25.09 5.49
CA PRO A 293 50.07 -25.84 4.34
C PRO A 293 49.05 -26.85 3.74
N PRO A 294 49.15 -27.15 2.44
CA PRO A 294 48.16 -27.99 1.75
C PRO A 294 48.28 -29.47 2.11
N GLY A 295 47.14 -30.17 2.15
CA GLY A 295 47.09 -31.62 2.36
C GLY A 295 46.94 -32.07 3.82
N LEU A 296 46.66 -31.15 4.75
CA LEU A 296 46.35 -31.50 6.14
C LEU A 296 44.97 -32.16 6.25
N ALA A 297 44.84 -33.12 7.16
CA ALA A 297 43.54 -33.72 7.46
C ALA A 297 42.63 -32.73 8.20
N VAL A 298 41.37 -32.64 7.80
CA VAL A 298 40.39 -31.70 8.35
C VAL A 298 39.09 -32.43 8.63
N ASP A 299 38.62 -32.32 9.86
CA ASP A 299 37.28 -32.73 10.25
C ASP A 299 36.31 -31.58 9.98
N VAL A 300 35.30 -31.84 9.17
CA VAL A 300 34.26 -30.85 8.83
C VAL A 300 32.96 -31.25 9.50
N LEU A 301 32.43 -30.36 10.32
CA LEU A 301 31.15 -30.50 10.99
C LEU A 301 30.14 -29.49 10.43
N TYR A 302 28.89 -29.91 10.33
CA TYR A 302 27.74 -29.11 9.92
C TYR A 302 26.76 -29.11 11.09
N ASP A 303 26.49 -27.94 11.67
CA ASP A 303 25.76 -27.78 12.94
C ASP A 303 26.23 -28.73 14.06
N GLY A 304 27.54 -29.02 14.08
CA GLY A 304 28.17 -29.88 15.09
C GLY A 304 28.21 -31.38 14.76
N VAL A 305 27.70 -31.83 13.61
CA VAL A 305 27.78 -33.25 13.18
C VAL A 305 28.59 -33.45 11.89
N ALA A 306 29.29 -34.58 11.76
CA ALA A 306 30.20 -34.82 10.62
C ALA A 306 29.49 -35.21 9.31
N GLN A 307 28.19 -35.50 9.37
CA GLN A 307 27.41 -35.87 8.17
C GLN A 307 27.04 -34.61 7.39
N PRO A 308 27.39 -34.50 6.09
CA PRO A 308 27.02 -33.35 5.29
C PRO A 308 25.49 -33.20 5.20
N PRO A 309 24.96 -31.97 5.28
CA PRO A 309 23.55 -31.72 5.17
C PRO A 309 23.04 -32.14 3.79
N VAL A 310 21.88 -32.77 3.80
CA VAL A 310 21.17 -33.19 2.60
C VAL A 310 20.06 -32.20 2.27
N GLY A 311 19.46 -31.59 3.30
CA GLY A 311 18.33 -30.66 3.17
C GLY A 311 18.72 -29.26 2.75
N ALA A 312 17.75 -28.47 2.31
CA ALA A 312 17.92 -27.03 2.13
C ALA A 312 17.82 -26.31 3.48
N GLY A 313 18.58 -25.23 3.62
CA GLY A 313 18.73 -24.49 4.87
C GLY A 313 20.13 -23.92 5.04
N ASP A 314 20.31 -23.17 6.12
CA ASP A 314 21.58 -22.58 6.52
C ASP A 314 22.23 -23.47 7.57
N TYR A 315 23.39 -24.01 7.26
CA TYR A 315 24.14 -24.91 8.13
C TYR A 315 25.45 -24.25 8.55
N THR A 316 25.71 -24.19 9.85
CA THR A 316 26.99 -23.70 10.37
C THR A 316 28.05 -24.75 10.11
N VAL A 317 29.01 -24.46 9.24
CA VAL A 317 30.11 -25.36 8.90
C VAL A 317 31.34 -24.98 9.69
N VAL A 318 31.83 -25.89 10.51
CA VAL A 318 33.08 -25.76 11.25
C VAL A 318 34.06 -26.78 10.72
N ALA A 319 35.16 -26.30 10.13
CA ALA A 319 36.25 -27.14 9.68
C ALA A 319 37.42 -27.01 10.64
N THR A 320 37.84 -28.12 11.24
CA THR A 320 38.91 -28.20 12.23
C THR A 320 40.01 -29.10 11.72
N VAL A 321 41.24 -28.59 11.67
CA VAL A 321 42.41 -29.39 11.32
C VAL A 321 42.59 -30.48 12.37
N ASN A 322 42.55 -31.73 11.93
CA ASN A 322 42.75 -32.93 12.75
C ASN A 322 44.13 -33.48 12.42
N ASP A 323 45.14 -32.79 12.96
CA ASP A 323 46.54 -33.15 12.78
C ASP A 323 47.24 -33.13 14.15
N PRO A 324 48.10 -34.12 14.44
CA PRO A 324 48.80 -34.19 15.72
C PRO A 324 49.84 -33.08 15.92
N ILE A 325 50.12 -32.27 14.88
CA ILE A 325 51.14 -31.21 14.87
C ILE A 325 50.53 -29.84 14.53
N TYR A 326 49.47 -29.77 13.70
CA TYR A 326 48.82 -28.51 13.31
C TYR A 326 47.43 -28.30 13.96
N THR A 327 47.13 -27.07 14.38
CA THR A 327 45.79 -26.64 14.81
C THR A 327 45.24 -25.58 13.86
N GLY A 328 43.94 -25.57 13.60
CA GLY A 328 43.33 -24.57 12.75
C GLY A 328 41.84 -24.79 12.69
N THR A 329 41.05 -23.74 12.89
CA THR A 329 39.59 -23.81 12.78
C THR A 329 39.07 -22.67 11.93
N ALA A 330 38.11 -22.96 11.07
CA ALA A 330 37.34 -21.94 10.37
C ALA A 330 35.85 -22.27 10.52
N THR A 331 35.04 -21.23 10.70
CA THR A 331 33.58 -21.36 10.74
C THR A 331 32.98 -20.50 9.63
N ALA A 332 32.03 -21.06 8.89
CA ALA A 332 31.26 -20.37 7.87
C ALA A 332 29.84 -20.92 7.83
N THR A 333 28.98 -20.37 6.97
CA THR A 333 27.62 -20.84 6.78
C THR A 333 27.47 -21.39 5.37
N LEU A 334 27.12 -22.66 5.25
CA LEU A 334 26.69 -23.27 3.99
C LEU A 334 25.19 -23.02 3.82
N THR A 335 24.84 -22.24 2.81
CA THR A 335 23.45 -22.03 2.40
C THR A 335 23.12 -23.03 1.30
N ILE A 336 22.28 -24.02 1.62
CA ILE A 336 21.68 -24.89 0.61
C ILE A 336 20.34 -24.27 0.23
N ALA A 337 20.28 -23.62 -0.93
CA ALA A 337 19.04 -23.03 -1.43
C ALA A 337 18.06 -24.13 -1.86
N PRO A 338 16.75 -24.02 -1.57
CA PRO A 338 15.76 -24.97 -2.05
C PRO A 338 15.83 -25.12 -3.58
N ALA A 339 15.69 -26.34 -4.08
CA ALA A 339 15.68 -26.59 -5.52
C ALA A 339 14.37 -26.07 -6.13
N ALA A 340 14.46 -25.55 -7.36
CA ALA A 340 13.27 -25.12 -8.08
C ALA A 340 12.37 -26.33 -8.39
N ALA A 341 11.16 -26.33 -7.87
CA ALA A 341 10.12 -27.28 -8.26
C ALA A 341 9.20 -26.65 -9.31
N VAL A 342 8.92 -27.40 -10.38
CA VAL A 342 7.93 -26.99 -11.38
C VAL A 342 6.56 -27.37 -10.86
N VAL A 343 5.66 -26.40 -10.68
CA VAL A 343 4.28 -26.61 -10.26
C VAL A 343 3.38 -26.47 -11.48
N ASN A 344 2.63 -27.51 -11.81
CA ASN A 344 1.64 -27.50 -12.88
C ASN A 344 0.24 -27.56 -12.28
N VAL A 345 -0.56 -26.54 -12.56
CA VAL A 345 -1.96 -26.45 -12.18
C VAL A 345 -2.83 -26.85 -13.37
N SER A 346 -3.76 -27.76 -13.17
CA SER A 346 -4.68 -28.29 -14.19
C SER A 346 -6.08 -28.47 -13.58
N GLY A 347 -7.09 -28.77 -14.41
CA GLY A 347 -8.48 -28.77 -13.94
C GLY A 347 -8.94 -27.36 -13.55
N THR A 348 -8.60 -26.36 -14.38
CA THR A 348 -8.87 -24.95 -14.14
C THR A 348 -10.24 -24.49 -14.68
N SER A 349 -11.02 -25.38 -15.27
CA SER A 349 -12.38 -25.09 -15.76
C SER A 349 -13.33 -26.18 -15.27
N HIS A 350 -14.41 -25.75 -14.64
CA HIS A 350 -15.48 -26.60 -14.13
C HIS A 350 -16.83 -25.96 -14.44
N LEU A 351 -17.85 -26.79 -14.63
CA LEU A 351 -19.24 -26.31 -14.63
C LEU A 351 -19.76 -26.26 -13.19
N TYR A 352 -20.57 -25.25 -12.90
CA TYR A 352 -21.25 -25.08 -11.61
C TYR A 352 -22.21 -26.25 -11.33
N ASP A 353 -22.03 -26.95 -10.20
CA ASP A 353 -22.92 -28.02 -9.74
C ASP A 353 -23.26 -27.92 -8.24
N GLY A 354 -22.95 -26.77 -7.62
CA GLY A 354 -23.20 -26.50 -6.21
C GLY A 354 -22.22 -27.17 -5.23
N LEU A 355 -21.20 -27.88 -5.72
CA LEU A 355 -20.14 -28.46 -4.89
C LEU A 355 -18.83 -27.69 -5.04
N GLY A 356 -18.03 -27.65 -3.98
CA GLY A 356 -16.72 -26.98 -3.99
C GLY A 356 -15.77 -27.57 -5.04
N LYS A 357 -15.14 -26.71 -5.84
CA LYS A 357 -14.21 -27.12 -6.91
C LYS A 357 -12.76 -26.92 -6.49
N ALA A 358 -11.94 -27.92 -6.77
CA ALA A 358 -10.50 -27.89 -6.52
C ALA A 358 -9.74 -28.06 -7.84
N VAL A 359 -8.64 -27.32 -8.00
CA VAL A 359 -7.69 -27.59 -9.08
C VAL A 359 -6.87 -28.84 -8.78
N SER A 360 -6.40 -29.50 -9.83
CA SER A 360 -5.41 -30.58 -9.72
C SER A 360 -4.00 -29.98 -9.82
N VAL A 361 -3.20 -30.18 -8.77
CA VAL A 361 -1.80 -29.73 -8.76
C VAL A 361 -0.86 -30.92 -8.87
N THR A 362 0.10 -30.82 -9.77
CA THR A 362 1.22 -31.76 -9.88
C THR A 362 2.54 -31.01 -9.80
N THR A 363 3.55 -31.66 -9.25
CA THR A 363 4.89 -31.09 -9.11
C THR A 363 5.92 -31.91 -9.88
N SER A 364 7.02 -31.29 -10.29
CA SER A 364 8.25 -31.97 -10.70
C SER A 364 9.40 -31.45 -9.84
N PRO A 365 10.01 -32.29 -8.97
CA PRO A 365 9.74 -33.72 -8.74
C PRO A 365 8.33 -34.04 -8.25
N ALA A 366 7.82 -35.23 -8.57
CA ALA A 366 6.45 -35.64 -8.24
C ALA A 366 6.28 -35.95 -6.75
N GLY A 367 5.11 -35.63 -6.20
CA GLY A 367 4.73 -35.97 -4.82
C GLY A 367 5.10 -34.94 -3.75
N LEU A 368 5.51 -33.72 -4.13
CA LEU A 368 5.74 -32.63 -3.18
C LEU A 368 4.41 -32.12 -2.61
N THR A 369 4.42 -31.73 -1.34
CA THR A 369 3.23 -31.15 -0.68
C THR A 369 3.01 -29.73 -1.18
N VAL A 370 1.76 -29.39 -1.54
CA VAL A 370 1.41 -28.07 -2.07
C VAL A 370 0.24 -27.49 -1.29
N SER A 371 0.38 -26.24 -0.83
CA SER A 371 -0.74 -25.45 -0.34
C SER A 371 -1.39 -24.73 -1.52
N THR A 372 -2.69 -24.90 -1.67
CA THR A 372 -3.47 -24.24 -2.73
C THR A 372 -4.48 -23.30 -2.11
N THR A 373 -4.48 -22.06 -2.58
CA THR A 373 -5.44 -21.04 -2.15
C THR A 373 -6.22 -20.52 -3.35
N TYR A 374 -7.43 -20.03 -3.06
CA TYR A 374 -8.38 -19.46 -4.00
C TYR A 374 -8.74 -18.06 -3.49
N ASP A 375 -8.38 -17.02 -4.23
CA ASP A 375 -8.47 -15.60 -3.83
C ASP A 375 -7.83 -15.32 -2.45
N GLY A 376 -6.75 -16.04 -2.15
CA GLY A 376 -6.02 -15.94 -0.87
C GLY A 376 -6.61 -16.76 0.28
N GLY A 377 -7.74 -17.44 0.11
CA GLY A 377 -8.36 -18.33 1.10
C GLY A 377 -8.13 -19.82 0.83
N ALA A 378 -8.25 -20.67 1.85
CA ALA A 378 -8.10 -22.13 1.71
C ALA A 378 -9.43 -22.88 1.43
N ALA A 379 -10.56 -22.17 1.47
CA ALA A 379 -11.87 -22.75 1.19
C ALA A 379 -12.05 -23.01 -0.30
N LEU A 380 -12.67 -24.14 -0.66
CA LEU A 380 -12.96 -24.47 -2.05
C LEU A 380 -14.06 -23.53 -2.58
N PRO A 381 -13.86 -22.89 -3.74
CA PRO A 381 -14.90 -22.09 -4.37
C PRO A 381 -16.12 -22.94 -4.76
N THR A 382 -17.31 -22.49 -4.38
CA THR A 382 -18.59 -23.16 -4.67
C THR A 382 -19.43 -22.40 -5.69
N GLU A 383 -19.26 -21.09 -5.81
CA GLU A 383 -20.05 -20.23 -6.69
C GLU A 383 -19.47 -20.15 -8.10
N ALA A 384 -20.29 -19.76 -9.08
CA ALA A 384 -19.79 -19.47 -10.42
C ALA A 384 -18.96 -18.18 -10.40
N GLY A 385 -17.80 -18.19 -11.06
CA GLY A 385 -16.86 -17.09 -10.98
C GLY A 385 -15.44 -17.47 -11.37
N SER A 386 -14.57 -16.47 -11.38
CA SER A 386 -13.14 -16.61 -11.64
C SER A 386 -12.39 -16.41 -10.34
N TYR A 387 -11.69 -17.45 -9.89
CA TYR A 387 -10.95 -17.47 -8.63
C TYR A 387 -9.45 -17.53 -8.92
N ALA A 388 -8.68 -16.60 -8.36
CA ALA A 388 -7.23 -16.61 -8.47
C ALA A 388 -6.67 -17.78 -7.66
N VAL A 389 -6.03 -18.72 -8.34
CA VAL A 389 -5.41 -19.89 -7.72
C VAL A 389 -3.94 -19.63 -7.52
N VAL A 390 -3.47 -19.78 -6.28
CA VAL A 390 -2.05 -19.80 -5.97
C VAL A 390 -1.73 -21.15 -5.35
N ALA A 391 -0.94 -21.95 -6.07
CA ALA A 391 -0.43 -23.24 -5.63
C ALA A 391 1.06 -23.10 -5.29
N THR A 392 1.40 -23.22 -4.02
CA THR A 392 2.76 -23.01 -3.50
C THR A 392 3.25 -24.29 -2.84
N VAL A 393 4.42 -24.77 -3.26
CA VAL A 393 5.09 -25.92 -2.65
C VAL A 393 5.38 -25.60 -1.18
N VAL A 394 4.92 -26.48 -0.30
CA VAL A 394 5.20 -26.45 1.14
C VAL A 394 6.18 -27.58 1.43
N ASP A 395 7.43 -27.36 1.07
CA ASP A 395 8.53 -28.30 1.28
C ASP A 395 9.77 -27.52 1.74
N ALA A 396 10.55 -28.09 2.65
CA ALA A 396 11.75 -27.44 3.15
C ALA A 396 12.86 -27.39 2.09
N ASN A 397 12.88 -28.37 1.17
CA ASN A 397 13.97 -28.61 0.21
C ASN A 397 13.66 -28.12 -1.21
N TYR A 398 12.39 -27.87 -1.51
CA TYR A 398 11.94 -27.44 -2.83
C TYR A 398 11.10 -26.16 -2.73
N ALA A 399 11.41 -25.19 -3.58
CA ALA A 399 10.64 -23.96 -3.72
C ALA A 399 10.03 -23.91 -5.12
N GLY A 400 8.73 -23.67 -5.19
CA GLY A 400 8.00 -23.55 -6.43
C GLY A 400 6.62 -23.00 -6.18
N SER A 401 6.15 -22.12 -7.07
CA SER A 401 4.77 -21.68 -7.05
C SER A 401 4.27 -21.54 -8.48
N ALA A 402 2.98 -21.76 -8.67
CA ALA A 402 2.30 -21.45 -9.90
C ALA A 402 1.00 -20.72 -9.59
N THR A 403 0.71 -19.72 -10.42
CA THR A 403 -0.57 -19.05 -10.41
C THR A 403 -1.40 -19.54 -11.59
N ALA A 404 -2.69 -19.72 -11.36
CA ALA A 404 -3.65 -20.04 -12.39
C ALA A 404 -4.97 -19.36 -12.03
N THR A 405 -5.95 -19.46 -12.93
CA THR A 405 -7.31 -19.02 -12.66
C THR A 405 -8.20 -20.24 -12.72
N LEU A 406 -8.90 -20.54 -11.63
CA LEU A 406 -10.01 -21.49 -11.64
C LEU A 406 -11.25 -20.75 -12.11
N VAL A 407 -11.80 -21.18 -13.23
CA VAL A 407 -13.08 -20.70 -13.76
C VAL A 407 -14.14 -21.74 -13.45
N ILE A 408 -15.11 -21.36 -12.62
CA ILE A 408 -16.35 -22.11 -12.47
C ILE A 408 -17.34 -21.46 -13.43
N ASP A 409 -17.39 -22.02 -14.64
CA ASP A 409 -18.33 -21.62 -15.66
C ASP A 409 -19.75 -21.94 -15.19
N PRO A 410 -20.72 -21.02 -15.39
CA PRO A 410 -22.12 -21.33 -15.14
C PRO A 410 -22.52 -22.62 -15.88
N ALA A 411 -23.19 -23.56 -15.20
CA ALA A 411 -23.71 -24.73 -15.88
C ALA A 411 -24.71 -24.29 -16.97
N PRO A 412 -24.67 -24.88 -18.17
CA PRO A 412 -25.59 -24.55 -19.24
C PRO A 412 -27.02 -24.88 -18.77
N ALA A 413 -27.79 -23.82 -18.52
CA ALA A 413 -29.21 -23.94 -18.29
C ALA A 413 -29.92 -23.93 -19.65
N ALA A 414 -30.61 -25.02 -19.98
CA ALA A 414 -31.43 -25.03 -21.19
C ALA A 414 -32.71 -24.22 -20.93
N ILE A 415 -32.92 -23.14 -21.70
CA ILE A 415 -34.13 -22.32 -21.65
C ILE A 415 -35.01 -22.72 -22.83
N ALA A 416 -36.17 -23.29 -22.54
CA ALA A 416 -37.18 -23.59 -23.54
C ALA A 416 -38.33 -22.59 -23.43
N PHE A 417 -38.68 -21.95 -24.55
CA PHE A 417 -39.85 -21.10 -24.64
C PHE A 417 -41.09 -21.93 -25.03
N GLY A 418 -42.11 -21.86 -24.20
CA GLY A 418 -43.41 -22.50 -24.40
C GLY A 418 -44.49 -21.48 -24.74
N ALA A 419 -45.55 -21.95 -25.39
CA ALA A 419 -46.71 -21.14 -25.77
C ALA A 419 -46.38 -19.97 -26.71
N MET A 420 -45.52 -20.21 -27.70
CA MET A 420 -45.11 -19.22 -28.70
C MET A 420 -46.22 -18.85 -29.71
N THR A 421 -47.23 -19.72 -29.84
CA THR A 421 -48.39 -19.50 -30.72
C THR A 421 -49.64 -19.65 -29.89
N GLN A 422 -50.41 -18.58 -29.69
CA GLN A 422 -51.60 -18.58 -28.83
C GLN A 422 -52.78 -17.92 -29.53
N SER A 423 -53.96 -18.52 -29.39
CA SER A 423 -55.22 -18.00 -29.94
C SER A 423 -55.81 -16.96 -29.00
N TYR A 424 -56.21 -15.83 -29.57
CA TYR A 424 -56.84 -14.72 -28.86
C TYR A 424 -58.22 -15.13 -28.31
N ASP A 425 -58.41 -15.03 -27.00
CA ASP A 425 -59.68 -15.34 -26.31
C ASP A 425 -60.05 -14.33 -25.21
N GLY A 426 -59.37 -13.18 -25.17
CA GLY A 426 -59.63 -12.13 -24.19
C GLY A 426 -59.03 -12.35 -22.79
N THR A 427 -58.26 -13.42 -22.57
CA THR A 427 -57.51 -13.64 -21.32
C THR A 427 -56.01 -13.36 -21.49
N PRO A 428 -55.28 -12.94 -20.42
CA PRO A 428 -53.85 -12.70 -20.49
C PRO A 428 -53.09 -13.97 -20.90
N ARG A 429 -52.34 -13.88 -22.00
CA ARG A 429 -51.47 -14.95 -22.50
C ARG A 429 -50.04 -14.62 -22.14
N VAL A 430 -49.36 -15.56 -21.50
CA VAL A 430 -47.97 -15.40 -21.05
C VAL A 430 -47.12 -16.41 -21.80
N VAL A 431 -45.97 -15.99 -22.32
CA VAL A 431 -44.95 -16.90 -22.85
C VAL A 431 -44.23 -17.48 -21.64
N THR A 432 -44.23 -18.80 -21.51
CA THR A 432 -43.55 -19.47 -20.39
C THR A 432 -42.12 -19.79 -20.79
N ALA A 433 -41.14 -19.33 -20.04
CA ALA A 433 -39.77 -19.83 -20.15
C ALA A 433 -39.53 -20.83 -19.02
N THR A 434 -39.01 -22.00 -19.35
CA THR A 434 -38.63 -23.02 -18.36
C THR A 434 -37.14 -23.29 -18.47
N SER A 435 -36.45 -23.33 -17.32
CA SER A 435 -35.03 -23.67 -17.22
C SER A 435 -34.87 -25.15 -16.92
N THR A 436 -33.81 -25.76 -17.41
CA THR A 436 -33.32 -27.04 -16.93
C THR A 436 -31.89 -26.84 -16.42
N PRO A 437 -31.61 -27.03 -15.12
CA PRO A 437 -32.51 -27.53 -14.06
C PRO A 437 -33.64 -26.54 -13.66
N PRO A 438 -34.76 -27.06 -13.12
CA PRO A 438 -35.95 -26.27 -12.79
C PRO A 438 -35.74 -25.41 -11.53
N GLY A 439 -36.42 -24.25 -11.46
CA GLY A 439 -36.37 -23.35 -10.31
C GLY A 439 -35.26 -22.29 -10.35
N LEU A 440 -34.48 -22.23 -11.43
CA LEU A 440 -33.59 -21.10 -11.68
C LEU A 440 -34.44 -19.86 -12.02
N PRO A 441 -34.16 -18.68 -11.44
CA PRO A 441 -34.86 -17.45 -11.78
C PRO A 441 -34.54 -17.07 -13.23
N ILE A 442 -35.56 -17.09 -14.08
CA ILE A 442 -35.43 -16.72 -15.49
C ILE A 442 -35.89 -15.28 -15.62
N ALA A 443 -34.94 -14.39 -15.90
CA ALA A 443 -35.23 -13.03 -16.31
C ALA A 443 -35.24 -12.97 -17.84
N VAL A 444 -36.28 -12.35 -18.40
CA VAL A 444 -36.34 -12.03 -19.83
C VAL A 444 -36.07 -10.53 -19.97
N THR A 445 -35.07 -10.17 -20.78
CA THR A 445 -34.55 -8.81 -20.97
C THR A 445 -34.78 -8.33 -22.40
N TYR A 446 -34.83 -7.01 -22.59
CA TYR A 446 -34.61 -6.36 -23.90
C TYR A 446 -33.50 -5.28 -23.76
N ASP A 447 -32.88 -4.93 -24.89
CA ASP A 447 -31.44 -4.61 -25.12
C ASP A 447 -30.82 -3.33 -24.48
N GLY A 448 -29.54 -3.42 -24.05
CA GLY A 448 -28.55 -2.33 -24.25
C GLY A 448 -27.82 -1.63 -23.07
N ALA A 449 -28.34 -1.55 -21.84
CA ALA A 449 -27.73 -0.67 -20.81
C ALA A 449 -26.79 -1.41 -19.82
N PRO A 450 -25.53 -0.95 -19.62
CA PRO A 450 -24.54 -1.61 -18.75
C PRO A 450 -24.76 -1.36 -17.24
N THR A 451 -25.59 -0.38 -16.86
CA THR A 451 -25.83 0.01 -15.46
C THR A 451 -27.30 0.33 -15.20
N PRO A 452 -27.81 0.11 -13.97
CA PRO A 452 -29.18 0.46 -13.61
C PRO A 452 -29.38 1.98 -13.53
N ALA A 453 -30.54 2.46 -14.00
CA ALA A 453 -30.89 3.88 -13.93
C ALA A 453 -31.14 4.36 -12.49
N LEU A 454 -31.57 3.46 -11.59
CA LEU A 454 -31.75 3.69 -10.16
C LEU A 454 -31.26 2.45 -9.40
N ALA A 455 -30.54 2.65 -8.30
CA ALA A 455 -29.96 1.61 -7.45
C ALA A 455 -30.14 1.96 -5.97
N ASP A 456 -30.60 1.00 -5.18
CA ASP A 456 -30.78 1.10 -3.71
C ASP A 456 -31.54 2.37 -3.27
N VAL A 457 -32.66 2.66 -3.93
CA VAL A 457 -33.51 3.81 -3.62
C VAL A 457 -34.46 3.47 -2.47
N ASP A 458 -34.37 4.23 -1.38
CA ASP A 458 -35.33 4.23 -0.27
C ASP A 458 -35.98 5.61 -0.18
N LEU A 459 -37.28 5.69 -0.47
CA LEU A 459 -38.02 6.94 -0.65
C LEU A 459 -39.46 6.79 -0.17
N GLU A 460 -39.89 7.72 0.69
CA GLU A 460 -41.27 7.87 1.13
C GLU A 460 -41.81 9.25 0.74
N ILE A 461 -43.00 9.30 0.13
CA ILE A 461 -43.71 10.55 -0.19
C ILE A 461 -45.05 10.56 0.55
N PRO A 462 -45.20 11.37 1.62
CA PRO A 462 -46.42 11.53 2.37
C PRO A 462 -47.63 12.05 1.57
N GLU A 463 -48.80 11.85 2.16
CA GLU A 463 -50.08 12.37 1.65
C GLU A 463 -50.07 13.91 1.61
N GLY A 464 -50.59 14.50 0.53
CA GLY A 464 -50.83 15.93 0.43
C GLY A 464 -49.59 16.80 0.27
N GLU A 465 -48.47 16.23 -0.19
CA GLU A 465 -47.25 17.00 -0.49
C GLU A 465 -47.06 17.25 -1.99
N LEU A 466 -46.57 18.46 -2.33
CA LEU A 466 -45.95 18.76 -3.61
C LEU A 466 -44.46 18.40 -3.58
N CYS A 467 -44.13 17.23 -4.13
CA CYS A 467 -42.78 16.69 -4.17
C CYS A 467 -42.12 16.92 -5.55
N LEU A 468 -41.04 17.70 -5.58
CA LEU A 468 -40.32 18.04 -6.81
C LEU A 468 -39.10 17.14 -7.02
N ALA A 469 -39.09 16.37 -8.12
CA ALA A 469 -37.95 15.56 -8.55
C ALA A 469 -36.97 16.41 -9.38
N VAL A 470 -35.73 16.50 -8.91
CA VAL A 470 -34.67 17.37 -9.45
C VAL A 470 -33.42 16.56 -9.77
N GLY A 471 -32.78 16.83 -10.91
CA GLY A 471 -31.55 16.16 -11.29
C GLY A 471 -31.17 16.43 -12.75
N PRO A 472 -29.92 16.14 -13.16
CA PRO A 472 -29.47 16.33 -14.54
C PRO A 472 -30.29 15.50 -15.54
N THR A 473 -30.19 15.81 -16.82
CA THR A 473 -30.74 15.00 -17.91
C THR A 473 -30.11 13.60 -17.87
N GLY A 474 -30.93 12.55 -18.02
CA GLY A 474 -30.46 11.17 -17.96
C GLY A 474 -30.22 10.59 -16.55
N SER A 475 -30.47 11.36 -15.48
CA SER A 475 -30.27 10.90 -14.09
C SER A 475 -31.23 9.80 -13.59
N GLY A 476 -32.34 9.55 -14.29
CA GLY A 476 -33.35 8.55 -13.89
C GLY A 476 -34.67 9.12 -13.36
N LYS A 477 -34.91 10.44 -13.43
CA LYS A 477 -36.18 11.08 -13.01
C LYS A 477 -37.43 10.43 -13.62
N SER A 478 -37.52 10.36 -14.94
CA SER A 478 -38.67 9.73 -15.62
C SER A 478 -38.78 8.24 -15.28
N THR A 479 -37.66 7.55 -15.02
CA THR A 479 -37.68 6.15 -14.54
C THR A 479 -38.32 6.05 -13.16
N LEU A 480 -38.00 6.97 -12.24
CA LEU A 480 -38.62 7.06 -10.92
C LEU A 480 -40.14 7.29 -11.04
N LEU A 481 -40.56 8.28 -11.83
CA LEU A 481 -41.96 8.62 -12.04
C LEU A 481 -42.74 7.43 -12.68
N ARG A 482 -42.16 6.76 -13.67
CA ARG A 482 -42.75 5.57 -14.31
C ARG A 482 -42.81 4.36 -13.38
N ALA A 483 -41.86 4.22 -12.45
CA ALA A 483 -41.90 3.16 -11.43
C ALA A 483 -43.07 3.37 -10.46
N VAL A 484 -43.37 4.62 -10.06
CA VAL A 484 -44.54 4.96 -9.22
C VAL A 484 -45.85 4.60 -9.92
N ASN A 485 -45.97 4.84 -11.23
CA ASN A 485 -47.15 4.45 -12.02
C ASN A 485 -47.19 2.95 -12.40
N GLY A 486 -46.16 2.18 -12.08
CA GLY A 486 -46.05 0.75 -12.47
C GLY A 486 -45.79 0.50 -13.95
N LEU A 487 -45.40 1.53 -14.71
CA LEU A 487 -45.01 1.42 -16.13
C LEU A 487 -43.63 0.74 -16.27
N VAL A 488 -42.75 0.92 -15.29
CA VAL A 488 -41.52 0.12 -15.14
C VAL A 488 -41.83 -1.05 -14.18
N PRO A 489 -41.60 -2.33 -14.56
CA PRO A 489 -41.02 -2.80 -15.83
C PRO A 489 -42.06 -3.14 -16.92
N ARG A 490 -43.36 -3.01 -16.64
CA ARG A 490 -44.44 -3.68 -17.40
C ARG A 490 -44.68 -3.15 -18.82
N PHE A 491 -44.45 -1.87 -19.06
CA PHE A 491 -44.70 -1.21 -20.33
C PHE A 491 -43.41 -0.71 -20.97
N SER A 492 -42.61 0.07 -20.23
CA SER A 492 -41.35 0.62 -20.74
C SER A 492 -40.19 -0.38 -20.72
N GLY A 493 -40.40 -1.59 -20.19
CA GLY A 493 -39.35 -2.57 -19.97
C GLY A 493 -38.45 -2.22 -18.78
N GLY A 494 -37.27 -2.87 -18.72
CA GLY A 494 -36.30 -2.72 -17.64
C GLY A 494 -36.47 -3.73 -16.50
N HIS A 495 -35.59 -3.66 -15.50
CA HIS A 495 -35.66 -4.48 -14.29
C HIS A 495 -35.98 -3.59 -13.09
N LEU A 496 -36.98 -4.01 -12.30
CA LEU A 496 -37.29 -3.41 -11.02
C LEU A 496 -37.08 -4.47 -9.94
N ALA A 497 -36.09 -4.25 -9.08
CA ALA A 497 -35.85 -5.03 -7.87
C ALA A 497 -36.26 -4.21 -6.65
N GLY A 498 -36.90 -4.85 -5.66
CA GLY A 498 -37.52 -4.16 -4.53
C GLY A 498 -39.03 -3.95 -4.73
N THR A 499 -39.62 -3.10 -3.89
CA THR A 499 -41.06 -2.85 -3.86
C THR A 499 -41.37 -1.38 -4.03
N VAL A 500 -42.25 -1.05 -4.98
CA VAL A 500 -42.89 0.27 -5.08
C VAL A 500 -44.37 0.08 -4.75
N SER A 501 -44.90 0.92 -3.87
CA SER A 501 -46.30 0.91 -3.47
C SER A 501 -46.87 2.32 -3.42
N VAL A 502 -48.12 2.47 -3.88
CA VAL A 502 -48.89 3.72 -3.77
C VAL A 502 -50.20 3.39 -3.08
N ASP A 503 -50.54 4.13 -2.02
CA ASP A 503 -51.72 3.88 -1.19
C ASP A 503 -51.85 2.40 -0.76
N GLY A 504 -50.73 1.79 -0.35
CA GLY A 504 -50.64 0.38 0.02
C GLY A 504 -50.72 -0.64 -1.14
N ARG A 505 -50.96 -0.22 -2.39
CA ARG A 505 -51.01 -1.09 -3.57
C ARG A 505 -49.63 -1.19 -4.23
N SER A 506 -49.07 -2.39 -4.28
CA SER A 506 -47.77 -2.61 -4.92
C SER A 506 -47.87 -2.67 -6.45
N THR A 507 -47.02 -1.91 -7.14
CA THR A 507 -46.94 -1.89 -8.62
C THR A 507 -46.45 -3.23 -9.20
N ALA A 508 -45.82 -4.08 -8.37
CA ALA A 508 -45.45 -5.46 -8.71
C ALA A 508 -46.66 -6.40 -8.79
N THR A 509 -47.78 -6.05 -8.13
CA THR A 509 -49.02 -6.86 -8.11
C THR A 509 -50.14 -6.24 -8.92
N TYR A 510 -50.31 -4.91 -8.88
CA TYR A 510 -51.31 -4.18 -9.62
C TYR A 510 -50.69 -3.62 -10.93
N PRO A 511 -51.20 -3.98 -12.12
CA PRO A 511 -50.80 -3.34 -13.36
C PRO A 511 -51.32 -1.88 -13.42
N PRO A 512 -50.73 -1.00 -14.26
CA PRO A 512 -51.08 0.41 -14.34
C PRO A 512 -52.59 0.70 -14.49
N ARG A 513 -53.30 -0.12 -15.28
CA ARG A 513 -54.76 0.01 -15.45
C ARG A 513 -55.56 -0.20 -14.15
N ASP A 514 -55.05 -1.04 -13.24
CA ASP A 514 -55.67 -1.35 -11.94
C ASP A 514 -55.18 -0.38 -10.85
N LEU A 515 -54.27 0.55 -11.21
CA LEU A 515 -53.82 1.67 -10.40
C LEU A 515 -54.42 3.00 -10.86
N ALA A 516 -55.20 3.05 -11.94
CA ALA A 516 -55.72 4.29 -12.53
C ALA A 516 -56.68 5.07 -11.59
N ASP A 517 -57.26 4.40 -10.58
CA ASP A 517 -58.05 5.03 -9.51
C ASP A 517 -57.19 5.66 -8.40
N VAL A 518 -55.91 5.29 -8.31
CA VAL A 518 -54.96 5.72 -7.26
C VAL A 518 -53.86 6.63 -7.81
N VAL A 519 -53.38 6.37 -9.03
CA VAL A 519 -52.29 7.09 -9.68
C VAL A 519 -52.79 7.71 -10.98
N GLY A 520 -52.80 9.03 -11.04
CA GLY A 520 -52.92 9.78 -12.28
C GLY A 520 -51.52 10.05 -12.83
N TYR A 521 -51.27 9.74 -14.10
CA TYR A 521 -49.97 9.93 -14.73
C TYR A 521 -50.09 10.78 -15.98
N VAL A 522 -49.29 11.84 -16.07
CA VAL A 522 -49.12 12.66 -17.28
C VAL A 522 -47.66 12.60 -17.68
N GLY A 523 -47.39 12.01 -18.84
CA GLY A 523 -46.04 11.95 -19.40
C GLY A 523 -45.62 13.24 -20.12
N GLN A 524 -44.37 13.27 -20.57
CA GLN A 524 -43.75 14.40 -21.29
C GLN A 524 -44.50 14.80 -22.57
N ASP A 525 -45.11 13.85 -23.29
CA ASP A 525 -46.01 14.11 -24.41
C ASP A 525 -47.47 13.86 -24.01
N PRO A 526 -48.23 14.91 -23.66
CA PRO A 526 -49.64 14.79 -23.31
C PRO A 526 -50.49 14.18 -24.42
N ALA A 527 -50.17 14.49 -25.69
CA ALA A 527 -51.00 14.08 -26.82
C ALA A 527 -50.87 12.58 -27.10
N GLY A 528 -49.73 11.98 -26.77
CA GLY A 528 -49.53 10.53 -26.87
C GLY A 528 -50.44 9.70 -25.94
N GLY A 529 -51.08 10.32 -24.95
CA GLY A 529 -52.03 9.68 -24.05
C GLY A 529 -53.50 9.81 -24.46
N PHE A 530 -53.83 10.67 -25.42
CA PHE A 530 -55.22 10.92 -25.81
C PHE A 530 -55.81 9.77 -26.62
N VAL A 531 -57.09 9.49 -26.39
CA VAL A 531 -57.82 8.39 -27.04
C VAL A 531 -59.05 8.90 -27.80
N THR A 532 -59.70 9.96 -27.32
CA THR A 532 -60.98 10.43 -27.88
C THR A 532 -60.83 11.62 -28.83
N ASP A 533 -61.94 12.12 -29.39
CA ASP A 533 -61.92 13.21 -30.37
C ASP A 533 -62.03 14.60 -29.72
N THR A 534 -62.79 14.73 -28.64
CA THR A 534 -63.09 16.00 -27.97
C THR A 534 -62.58 16.09 -26.54
N VAL A 535 -62.51 17.30 -25.99
CA VAL A 535 -62.06 17.53 -24.60
C VAL A 535 -62.96 16.87 -23.58
N GLU A 536 -64.29 17.01 -23.69
CA GLU A 536 -65.21 16.40 -22.73
C GLU A 536 -65.10 14.87 -22.70
N GLU A 537 -65.04 14.23 -23.86
CA GLU A 537 -64.89 12.78 -23.98
C GLU A 537 -63.58 12.31 -23.35
N GLU A 538 -62.49 13.05 -23.54
CA GLU A 538 -61.17 12.68 -23.02
C GLU A 538 -61.14 12.78 -21.49
N LEU A 539 -61.77 13.82 -20.93
CA LEU A 539 -61.91 13.97 -19.47
C LEU A 539 -62.76 12.86 -18.86
N ALA A 540 -63.76 12.34 -19.58
CA ALA A 540 -64.61 11.25 -19.12
C ALA A 540 -63.95 9.87 -19.27
N TYR A 541 -63.04 9.69 -20.23
CA TYR A 541 -62.54 8.39 -20.68
C TYR A 541 -62.03 7.48 -19.55
N VAL A 542 -61.20 7.99 -18.64
CA VAL A 542 -60.66 7.17 -17.52
C VAL A 542 -61.79 6.68 -16.61
N MET A 543 -62.76 7.53 -16.31
CA MET A 543 -63.90 7.19 -15.47
C MET A 543 -64.83 6.17 -16.12
N GLU A 544 -65.02 6.24 -17.44
CA GLU A 544 -65.78 5.24 -18.21
C GLU A 544 -65.13 3.85 -18.09
N ASN A 545 -63.80 3.79 -18.23
CA ASN A 545 -63.04 2.55 -18.06
C ASN A 545 -63.12 1.98 -16.64
N LEU A 546 -63.26 2.84 -15.62
CA LEU A 546 -63.47 2.44 -14.23
C LEU A 546 -64.94 2.11 -13.90
N GLY A 547 -65.87 2.29 -14.85
CA GLY A 547 -67.29 2.03 -14.65
C GLY A 547 -67.99 3.01 -13.72
N VAL A 548 -67.53 4.25 -13.65
CA VAL A 548 -68.15 5.32 -12.84
C VAL A 548 -69.52 5.68 -13.42
N ASP A 549 -70.50 5.98 -12.56
CA ASP A 549 -71.85 6.39 -12.99
C ASP A 549 -71.82 7.70 -13.81
N ALA A 550 -72.65 7.77 -14.86
CA ALA A 550 -72.71 8.92 -15.77
C ALA A 550 -73.02 10.26 -15.10
N ALA A 551 -73.83 10.27 -14.04
CA ALA A 551 -74.12 11.51 -13.31
C ALA A 551 -72.90 12.00 -12.53
N THR A 552 -72.11 11.08 -11.97
CA THR A 552 -70.84 11.38 -11.30
C THR A 552 -69.77 11.81 -12.29
N MET A 553 -69.65 11.12 -13.44
CA MET A 553 -68.73 11.53 -14.50
C MET A 553 -68.97 12.97 -14.92
N ARG A 554 -70.23 13.34 -15.20
CA ARG A 554 -70.57 14.72 -15.59
C ARG A 554 -70.15 15.77 -14.55
N ARG A 555 -70.33 15.50 -13.26
CA ARG A 555 -69.91 16.42 -12.18
C ARG A 555 -68.40 16.58 -12.16
N ARG A 556 -67.65 15.47 -12.20
CA ARG A 556 -66.19 15.50 -12.16
C ARG A 556 -65.56 16.11 -13.40
N VAL A 557 -66.16 15.92 -14.58
CA VAL A 557 -65.77 16.63 -15.80
C VAL A 557 -65.96 18.13 -15.61
N GLU A 558 -67.08 18.59 -15.05
CA GLU A 558 -67.31 20.01 -14.78
C GLU A 558 -66.26 20.58 -13.81
N ASP A 559 -65.97 19.87 -12.73
CA ASP A 559 -64.95 20.27 -11.75
C ASP A 559 -63.55 20.39 -12.40
N ALA A 560 -63.18 19.43 -13.25
CA ALA A 560 -61.91 19.46 -13.98
C ALA A 560 -61.85 20.61 -15.01
N LEU A 561 -62.97 20.88 -15.71
CA LEU A 561 -63.08 21.98 -16.65
C LEU A 561 -62.89 23.34 -15.96
N ASP A 562 -63.47 23.52 -14.77
CA ASP A 562 -63.35 24.76 -13.99
C ASP A 562 -61.96 24.92 -13.37
N LEU A 563 -61.44 23.84 -12.76
CA LEU A 563 -60.12 23.86 -12.10
C LEU A 563 -58.99 24.24 -13.07
N LEU A 564 -59.07 23.76 -14.31
CA LEU A 564 -58.01 23.94 -15.33
C LEU A 564 -58.36 25.01 -16.37
N GLY A 565 -59.49 25.71 -16.22
CA GLY A 565 -59.92 26.77 -17.13
C GLY A 565 -60.25 26.29 -18.55
N LEU A 566 -60.74 25.06 -18.68
CA LEU A 566 -61.02 24.39 -19.95
C LEU A 566 -62.49 24.52 -20.41
N ALA A 567 -63.37 25.16 -19.63
CA ALA A 567 -64.81 25.25 -19.92
C ALA A 567 -65.14 25.72 -21.36
N ARG A 568 -64.34 26.64 -21.93
CA ARG A 568 -64.53 27.14 -23.31
C ARG A 568 -64.10 26.16 -24.40
N LEU A 569 -63.36 25.12 -24.03
CA LEU A 569 -62.76 24.13 -24.92
C LEU A 569 -63.48 22.79 -24.87
N ARG A 570 -64.54 22.66 -24.07
CA ARG A 570 -65.32 21.43 -23.83
C ARG A 570 -65.59 20.60 -25.09
N ASP A 571 -66.13 21.24 -26.13
CA ASP A 571 -66.50 20.57 -27.39
C ASP A 571 -65.40 20.67 -28.46
N ARG A 572 -64.22 21.18 -28.10
CA ARG A 572 -63.14 21.42 -29.07
C ARG A 572 -62.47 20.09 -29.42
N PRO A 573 -62.19 19.83 -30.72
CA PRO A 573 -61.39 18.67 -31.10
C PRO A 573 -59.97 18.76 -30.54
N LEU A 574 -59.46 17.67 -29.97
CA LEU A 574 -58.14 17.61 -29.30
C LEU A 574 -57.00 18.04 -30.24
N GLN A 575 -57.07 17.65 -31.51
CA GLN A 575 -56.09 18.00 -32.55
C GLN A 575 -56.01 19.51 -32.85
N HIS A 576 -57.03 20.30 -32.49
CA HIS A 576 -57.08 21.74 -32.71
C HIS A 576 -56.66 22.56 -31.47
N LEU A 577 -56.33 21.89 -30.37
CA LEU A 577 -55.84 22.53 -29.16
C LEU A 577 -54.40 22.98 -29.35
N SER A 578 -54.04 24.11 -28.75
CA SER A 578 -52.65 24.50 -28.55
C SER A 578 -51.95 23.53 -27.61
N SER A 579 -50.61 23.53 -27.61
CA SER A 579 -49.83 22.64 -26.74
C SER A 579 -50.17 22.82 -25.26
N GLY A 580 -50.45 24.05 -24.84
CA GLY A 580 -50.81 24.33 -23.45
C GLY A 580 -52.21 23.92 -23.07
N GLU A 581 -53.16 24.03 -23.99
CA GLU A 581 -54.51 23.51 -23.79
C GLU A 581 -54.48 21.97 -23.73
N ARG A 582 -53.69 21.30 -24.59
CA ARG A 582 -53.49 19.84 -24.52
C ARG A 582 -52.93 19.41 -23.17
N GLN A 583 -51.91 20.10 -22.67
CA GLN A 583 -51.35 19.81 -21.36
C GLN A 583 -52.39 19.87 -20.25
N ARG A 584 -53.21 20.93 -20.22
CA ARG A 584 -54.29 21.08 -19.24
C ARG A 584 -55.32 19.97 -19.38
N VAL A 585 -55.72 19.62 -20.60
CA VAL A 585 -56.67 18.51 -20.83
C VAL A 585 -56.10 17.19 -20.31
N ALA A 586 -54.81 16.89 -20.54
CA ALA A 586 -54.19 15.68 -20.03
C ALA A 586 -54.12 15.63 -18.50
N ILE A 587 -53.78 16.76 -17.85
CA ILE A 587 -53.85 16.87 -16.38
C ILE A 587 -55.28 16.65 -15.90
N GLY A 588 -56.27 17.25 -16.57
CA GLY A 588 -57.68 17.08 -16.26
C GLY A 588 -58.12 15.63 -16.38
N ALA A 589 -57.76 14.94 -17.46
CA ALA A 589 -58.11 13.55 -17.72
C ALA A 589 -57.49 12.62 -16.66
N ALA A 590 -56.24 12.88 -16.25
CA ALA A 590 -55.61 12.14 -15.15
C ALA A 590 -56.25 12.40 -13.78
N LEU A 591 -56.90 13.55 -13.59
CA LEU A 591 -57.51 13.97 -12.33
C LEU A 591 -58.97 13.53 -12.15
N THR A 592 -59.71 13.26 -13.22
CA THR A 592 -61.15 12.95 -13.13
C THR A 592 -61.43 11.64 -12.37
N ALA A 593 -60.48 10.72 -12.32
CA ALA A 593 -60.55 9.53 -11.46
C ALA A 593 -60.48 9.86 -9.96
N HIS A 594 -60.05 11.07 -9.59
CA HIS A 594 -59.63 11.49 -8.24
C HIS A 594 -58.53 10.60 -7.66
N PRO A 595 -57.35 10.55 -8.32
CA PRO A 595 -56.23 9.76 -7.84
C PRO A 595 -55.70 10.30 -6.50
N ARG A 596 -55.11 9.41 -5.71
CA ARG A 596 -54.39 9.77 -4.47
C ARG A 596 -53.04 10.42 -4.77
N ALA A 597 -52.38 9.96 -5.84
CA ALA A 597 -51.12 10.51 -6.31
C ALA A 597 -51.23 10.96 -7.76
N LEU A 598 -50.82 12.19 -8.05
CA LEU A 598 -50.66 12.71 -9.39
C LEU A 598 -49.17 12.78 -9.73
N VAL A 599 -48.76 12.06 -10.77
CA VAL A 599 -47.36 11.96 -11.22
C VAL A 599 -47.23 12.69 -12.56
N LEU A 600 -46.38 13.71 -12.61
CA LEU A 600 -46.27 14.63 -13.74
C LEU A 600 -44.82 14.72 -14.21
N ASP A 601 -44.57 14.33 -15.46
CA ASP A 601 -43.25 14.43 -16.10
C ASP A 601 -43.23 15.65 -17.03
N GLU A 602 -42.61 16.74 -16.58
CA GLU A 602 -42.44 18.00 -17.32
C GLU A 602 -43.74 18.71 -17.80
N PRO A 603 -44.76 18.87 -16.94
CA PRO A 603 -46.04 19.43 -17.36
C PRO A 603 -45.98 20.90 -17.78
N THR A 604 -44.88 21.64 -17.56
CA THR A 604 -44.78 23.04 -17.98
C THR A 604 -43.77 23.30 -19.11
N SER A 605 -43.12 22.26 -19.64
CA SER A 605 -42.06 22.38 -20.65
C SER A 605 -42.52 23.01 -21.98
N ALA A 606 -43.78 22.85 -22.36
CA ALA A 606 -44.36 23.40 -23.59
C ALA A 606 -45.19 24.68 -23.39
N LEU A 607 -45.17 25.26 -22.18
CA LEU A 607 -46.00 26.41 -21.80
C LEU A 607 -45.20 27.71 -21.76
N ASP A 608 -45.78 28.77 -22.33
CA ASP A 608 -45.30 30.12 -22.09
C ASP A 608 -45.44 30.49 -20.59
N PRO A 609 -44.70 31.50 -20.09
CA PRO A 609 -44.62 31.78 -18.66
C PRO A 609 -45.98 31.93 -17.94
N GLY A 610 -46.96 32.60 -18.57
CA GLY A 610 -48.28 32.77 -17.96
C GLY A 610 -49.08 31.47 -17.95
N GLY A 611 -49.02 30.70 -19.04
CA GLY A 611 -49.67 29.38 -19.09
C GLY A 611 -49.11 28.39 -18.08
N ALA A 612 -47.79 28.42 -17.83
CA ALA A 612 -47.13 27.58 -16.82
C ALA A 612 -47.56 27.97 -15.40
N GLU A 613 -47.64 29.27 -15.10
CA GLU A 613 -48.10 29.78 -13.80
C GLU A 613 -49.55 29.34 -13.50
N GLU A 614 -50.44 29.39 -14.49
CA GLU A 614 -51.82 28.90 -14.34
C GLU A 614 -51.88 27.40 -13.99
N VAL A 615 -51.06 26.58 -14.65
CA VAL A 615 -51.00 25.13 -14.38
C VAL A 615 -50.43 24.85 -12.99
N LEU A 616 -49.30 25.47 -12.63
CA LEU A 616 -48.69 25.29 -11.31
C LEU A 616 -49.62 25.76 -10.19
N ALA A 617 -50.31 26.89 -10.37
CA ALA A 617 -51.30 27.36 -9.41
C ALA A 617 -52.46 26.37 -9.23
N ALA A 618 -52.92 25.69 -10.29
CA ALA A 618 -53.92 24.64 -10.19
C ALA A 618 -53.39 23.40 -9.43
N LEU A 619 -52.13 23.00 -9.66
CA LEU A 619 -51.49 21.91 -8.92
C LEU A 619 -51.33 22.24 -7.44
N THR A 620 -50.88 23.44 -7.10
CA THR A 620 -50.76 23.90 -5.70
C THR A 620 -52.12 23.91 -5.00
N ARG A 621 -53.20 24.31 -5.69
CA ARG A 621 -54.57 24.20 -5.15
C ARG A 621 -55.00 22.75 -4.92
N LEU A 622 -54.68 21.84 -5.84
CA LEU A 622 -54.97 20.41 -5.64
C LEU A 622 -54.28 19.84 -4.40
N VAL A 623 -53.03 20.23 -4.18
CA VAL A 623 -52.26 19.79 -3.01
C VAL A 623 -52.88 20.35 -1.73
N HIS A 624 -53.11 21.67 -1.65
CA HIS A 624 -53.54 22.30 -0.39
C HIS A 624 -55.04 22.19 -0.09
N ASP A 625 -55.91 22.23 -1.11
CA ASP A 625 -57.37 22.27 -0.91
C ASP A 625 -58.00 20.87 -1.00
N VAL A 626 -57.41 19.97 -1.79
CA VAL A 626 -57.94 18.61 -2.03
C VAL A 626 -57.12 17.52 -1.33
N GLY A 627 -55.84 17.79 -1.00
CA GLY A 627 -54.95 16.83 -0.35
C GLY A 627 -54.33 15.81 -1.31
N THR A 628 -54.36 16.07 -2.63
CA THR A 628 -53.71 15.19 -3.61
C THR A 628 -52.19 15.26 -3.47
N THR A 629 -51.51 14.11 -3.33
CA THR A 629 -50.04 14.07 -3.41
C THR A 629 -49.59 14.29 -4.84
N VAL A 630 -48.65 15.20 -5.09
CA VAL A 630 -48.13 15.47 -6.43
C VAL A 630 -46.63 15.16 -6.47
N LEU A 631 -46.22 14.24 -7.35
CA LEU A 631 -44.82 14.01 -7.69
C LEU A 631 -44.55 14.59 -9.08
N LEU A 632 -43.73 15.63 -9.14
CA LEU A 632 -43.50 16.43 -10.33
C LEU A 632 -42.02 16.44 -10.70
N ALA A 633 -41.69 16.16 -11.96
CA ALA A 633 -40.36 16.45 -12.51
C ALA A 633 -40.42 17.69 -13.43
N GLU A 634 -39.47 18.60 -13.28
CA GLU A 634 -39.38 19.82 -14.09
C GLU A 634 -37.92 20.18 -14.40
N HIS A 635 -37.69 20.79 -15.57
CA HIS A 635 -36.38 21.37 -15.92
C HIS A 635 -36.26 22.85 -15.53
N ARG A 636 -37.37 23.57 -15.44
CA ARG A 636 -37.41 25.00 -15.08
C ARG A 636 -37.78 25.18 -13.62
N LEU A 637 -36.82 24.85 -12.75
CA LEU A 637 -37.04 24.80 -11.30
C LEU A 637 -37.49 26.15 -10.74
N GLU A 638 -37.05 27.27 -11.32
CA GLU A 638 -37.41 28.63 -10.90
C GLU A 638 -38.92 28.90 -10.85
N ARG A 639 -39.73 28.11 -11.56
CA ARG A 639 -41.19 28.26 -11.62
C ARG A 639 -41.92 27.59 -10.46
N VAL A 640 -41.40 26.47 -9.94
CA VAL A 640 -42.14 25.59 -9.02
C VAL A 640 -41.46 25.40 -7.67
N VAL A 641 -40.16 25.67 -7.57
CA VAL A 641 -39.38 25.44 -6.35
C VAL A 641 -39.90 26.19 -5.13
N GLY A 642 -40.53 27.35 -5.33
CA GLY A 642 -41.08 28.16 -4.25
C GLY A 642 -42.34 27.57 -3.61
N ASP A 643 -43.03 26.69 -4.33
CA ASP A 643 -44.29 26.06 -3.89
C ASP A 643 -44.08 24.61 -3.44
N ALA A 644 -42.90 24.01 -3.68
CA ALA A 644 -42.62 22.62 -3.34
C ALA A 644 -42.45 22.41 -1.82
N ASP A 645 -43.12 21.40 -1.27
CA ASP A 645 -42.99 21.01 0.14
C ASP A 645 -41.71 20.19 0.38
N ALA A 646 -41.33 19.37 -0.60
CA ALA A 646 -40.16 18.51 -0.55
C ALA A 646 -39.46 18.43 -1.92
N VAL A 647 -38.16 18.17 -1.91
CA VAL A 647 -37.36 17.94 -3.12
C VAL A 647 -36.74 16.55 -3.06
N VAL A 648 -36.86 15.79 -4.15
CA VAL A 648 -36.15 14.54 -4.39
C VAL A 648 -35.02 14.80 -5.37
N VAL A 649 -33.77 14.75 -4.91
CA VAL A 649 -32.60 14.88 -5.77
C VAL A 649 -32.25 13.50 -6.33
N VAL A 650 -32.33 13.36 -7.66
CA VAL A 650 -31.96 12.16 -8.41
C VAL A 650 -30.61 12.38 -9.07
N HIS A 651 -29.58 11.65 -8.61
CA HIS A 651 -28.22 11.79 -9.12
C HIS A 651 -27.39 10.52 -8.87
N GLY A 652 -26.61 10.08 -9.86
CA GLY A 652 -25.72 8.92 -9.71
C GLY A 652 -26.44 7.61 -9.34
N ALA A 653 -27.59 7.35 -9.99
CA ALA A 653 -28.50 6.24 -9.71
C ALA A 653 -29.15 6.24 -8.30
N ARG A 654 -28.96 7.29 -7.49
CA ARG A 654 -29.61 7.44 -6.18
C ARG A 654 -30.71 8.48 -6.24
N ALA A 655 -31.68 8.36 -5.34
CA ALA A 655 -32.69 9.38 -5.09
C ALA A 655 -32.76 9.66 -3.58
N GLU A 656 -32.61 10.93 -3.19
CA GLU A 656 -32.65 11.37 -1.80
C GLU A 656 -33.70 12.48 -1.65
N ARG A 657 -34.51 12.41 -0.60
CA ARG A 657 -35.58 13.37 -0.30
C ARG A 657 -35.21 14.25 0.89
N GLY A 658 -35.59 15.52 0.83
CA GLY A 658 -35.51 16.40 2.00
C GLY A 658 -36.16 17.76 1.77
N ALA A 659 -35.98 18.65 2.74
CA ALA A 659 -36.47 20.02 2.67
C ALA A 659 -35.85 20.77 1.47
N PRO A 660 -36.63 21.56 0.71
CA PRO A 660 -36.17 22.13 -0.56
C PRO A 660 -34.88 22.94 -0.44
N ALA A 661 -34.76 23.85 0.54
CA ALA A 661 -33.56 24.67 0.72
C ALA A 661 -32.32 23.83 1.05
N THR A 662 -32.43 22.84 1.93
CA THR A 662 -31.32 21.95 2.29
C THR A 662 -30.87 21.09 1.11
N MET A 663 -31.82 20.53 0.36
CA MET A 663 -31.52 19.71 -0.81
C MET A 663 -30.90 20.54 -1.93
N LEU A 664 -31.50 21.70 -2.23
CA LEU A 664 -31.02 22.62 -3.26
C LEU A 664 -29.79 23.42 -2.86
N ALA A 665 -29.31 23.35 -1.62
CA ALA A 665 -27.97 23.86 -1.29
C ALA A 665 -26.87 22.98 -1.92
N ARG A 666 -27.13 21.68 -2.11
CA ARG A 666 -26.16 20.67 -2.58
C ARG A 666 -26.53 19.94 -3.87
N ALA A 667 -27.72 20.18 -4.41
CA ALA A 667 -28.17 19.57 -5.65
C ALA A 667 -27.24 19.92 -6.84
N PRO A 668 -26.99 19.00 -7.78
CA PRO A 668 -26.15 19.25 -8.96
C PRO A 668 -26.75 20.34 -9.88
N VAL A 669 -28.07 20.48 -9.88
CA VAL A 669 -28.81 21.50 -10.65
C VAL A 669 -29.62 22.37 -9.70
N ALA A 670 -29.67 23.68 -9.96
CA ALA A 670 -30.38 24.65 -9.13
C ALA A 670 -30.83 25.86 -9.97
N PRO A 671 -31.94 26.52 -9.59
CA PRO A 671 -32.39 27.73 -10.27
C PRO A 671 -31.47 28.93 -9.93
N PRO A 672 -31.45 30.00 -10.76
CA PRO A 672 -30.54 31.14 -10.58
C PRO A 672 -30.64 31.83 -9.21
N VAL A 673 -31.83 31.87 -8.59
CA VAL A 673 -32.01 32.42 -7.24
C VAL A 673 -31.23 31.62 -6.17
N VAL A 674 -31.21 30.29 -6.30
CA VAL A 674 -30.45 29.41 -5.40
C VAL A 674 -28.96 29.51 -5.72
N GLU A 675 -28.58 29.53 -7.00
CA GLU A 675 -27.18 29.73 -7.41
C GLU A 675 -26.61 31.05 -6.89
N LEU A 676 -27.39 32.14 -6.94
CA LEU A 676 -27.01 33.42 -6.35
C LEU A 676 -26.83 33.31 -4.83
N GLY A 677 -27.71 32.59 -4.15
CA GLY A 677 -27.58 32.31 -2.71
C GLY A 677 -26.33 31.50 -2.37
N ARG A 678 -26.00 30.49 -3.18
CA ARG A 678 -24.76 29.71 -3.05
C ARG A 678 -23.52 30.58 -3.25
N LEU A 679 -23.52 31.43 -4.27
CA LEU A 679 -22.43 32.37 -4.56
C LEU A 679 -22.19 33.35 -3.39
N CYS A 680 -23.27 33.79 -2.74
CA CYS A 680 -23.22 34.73 -1.63
C CYS A 680 -23.20 34.06 -0.25
N HIS A 681 -23.09 32.73 -0.20
CA HIS A 681 -23.09 31.93 1.03
C HIS A 681 -24.29 32.22 1.96
N TRP A 682 -25.48 32.42 1.40
CA TRP A 682 -26.71 32.57 2.18
C TRP A 682 -27.18 31.22 2.74
N ASP A 683 -27.50 31.19 4.03
CA ASP A 683 -28.04 30.03 4.71
C ASP A 683 -29.31 30.41 5.51
N PRO A 684 -30.48 29.82 5.21
CA PRO A 684 -30.74 28.88 4.12
C PRO A 684 -30.66 29.55 2.72
N VAL A 685 -30.39 28.75 1.69
CA VAL A 685 -30.48 29.24 0.29
C VAL A 685 -31.92 29.68 -0.02
N PRO A 686 -32.12 30.80 -0.74
CA PRO A 686 -33.44 31.33 -1.03
C PRO A 686 -34.15 30.49 -2.10
N LEU A 687 -35.43 30.22 -1.88
CA LEU A 687 -36.29 29.50 -2.83
C LEU A 687 -37.16 30.45 -3.68
N SER A 688 -37.25 31.71 -3.27
CA SER A 688 -38.07 32.72 -3.93
C SER A 688 -37.27 34.01 -4.16
N VAL A 689 -37.66 34.78 -5.18
CA VAL A 689 -37.15 36.13 -5.41
C VAL A 689 -37.33 37.00 -4.16
N ARG A 690 -38.45 36.84 -3.44
CA ARG A 690 -38.74 37.60 -2.22
C ARG A 690 -37.69 37.35 -1.14
N ASP A 691 -37.34 36.10 -0.89
CA ASP A 691 -36.38 35.73 0.16
C ASP A 691 -34.96 36.13 -0.24
N ALA A 692 -34.59 35.93 -1.50
CA ALA A 692 -33.32 36.43 -2.03
C ALA A 692 -33.20 37.96 -1.94
N ARG A 693 -34.27 38.71 -2.23
CA ARG A 693 -34.28 40.18 -2.07
C ARG A 693 -34.05 40.64 -0.62
N ARG A 694 -34.50 39.84 0.36
CA ARG A 694 -34.28 40.13 1.78
C ARG A 694 -32.83 39.88 2.20
N ALA A 695 -32.21 38.83 1.67
CA ALA A 695 -30.81 38.50 1.91
C ALA A 695 -29.82 39.40 1.13
N ALA A 696 -30.23 39.92 -0.04
CA ALA A 696 -29.36 40.64 -0.97
C ALA A 696 -28.99 42.08 -0.56
N ALA A 697 -29.32 42.55 0.65
CA ALA A 697 -29.04 43.94 1.06
C ALA A 697 -27.54 44.27 0.98
N ASP A 698 -26.68 43.38 1.46
CA ASP A 698 -25.23 43.56 1.46
C ASP A 698 -24.64 43.41 0.06
N LEU A 699 -25.13 42.43 -0.70
CA LEU A 699 -24.76 42.22 -2.09
C LEU A 699 -25.05 43.48 -2.95
N ARG A 700 -26.23 44.10 -2.80
CA ARG A 700 -26.56 45.34 -3.51
C ARG A 700 -25.60 46.48 -3.17
N ARG A 701 -25.16 46.60 -1.90
CA ARG A 701 -24.15 47.59 -1.49
C ARG A 701 -22.78 47.30 -2.12
N GLN A 702 -22.40 46.03 -2.21
CA GLN A 702 -21.13 45.63 -2.82
C GLN A 702 -21.09 45.89 -4.33
N LEU A 703 -22.21 45.73 -5.02
CA LEU A 703 -22.35 45.96 -6.45
C LEU A 703 -22.57 47.44 -6.81
N ASP A 704 -22.86 48.29 -5.83
CA ASP A 704 -23.10 49.71 -6.07
C ASP A 704 -21.85 50.41 -6.66
N GLY A 705 -22.05 51.14 -7.76
CA GLY A 705 -20.98 51.78 -8.53
C GLY A 705 -20.05 50.82 -9.30
N VAL A 706 -20.32 49.51 -9.35
CA VAL A 706 -19.61 48.60 -10.26
C VAL A 706 -20.14 48.79 -11.68
N ALA A 707 -19.23 49.00 -12.64
CA ALA A 707 -19.60 49.10 -14.04
C ALA A 707 -20.26 47.79 -14.51
N LEU A 708 -21.42 47.89 -15.14
CA LEU A 708 -22.06 46.75 -15.76
C LEU A 708 -21.16 46.22 -16.90
N PRO A 709 -21.20 44.91 -17.17
CA PRO A 709 -20.55 44.36 -18.35
C PRO A 709 -20.97 45.12 -19.60
N ALA A 710 -20.00 45.59 -20.39
CA ALA A 710 -20.27 46.23 -21.66
C ALA A 710 -21.09 45.30 -22.57
N MET A 711 -21.87 45.87 -23.49
CA MET A 711 -22.50 45.09 -24.57
C MET A 711 -21.45 44.19 -25.21
N ARG A 712 -21.79 42.91 -25.40
CA ARG A 712 -20.78 41.88 -25.68
C ARG A 712 -19.98 42.22 -26.93
N ARG A 713 -20.62 42.74 -27.99
CA ARG A 713 -20.00 42.92 -29.32
C ARG A 713 -20.63 44.08 -30.12
N ALA A 714 -19.82 44.69 -31.00
CA ALA A 714 -20.31 45.59 -32.03
C ALA A 714 -20.76 44.75 -33.25
N PRO A 715 -22.04 44.80 -33.65
CA PRO A 715 -22.55 43.94 -34.72
C PRO A 715 -22.00 44.33 -36.09
N GLY A 716 -21.78 43.34 -36.95
CA GLY A 716 -21.26 43.48 -38.32
C GLY A 716 -22.30 43.90 -39.36
N GLU A 717 -22.14 43.44 -40.59
CA GLU A 717 -23.09 43.69 -41.69
C GLU A 717 -24.43 42.98 -41.48
N VAL A 718 -25.49 43.46 -42.14
CA VAL A 718 -26.84 42.89 -42.04
C VAL A 718 -26.87 41.52 -42.72
N ALA A 719 -27.17 40.47 -41.95
CA ALA A 719 -27.30 39.09 -42.42
C ALA A 719 -28.75 38.75 -42.77
N VAL A 720 -29.73 39.25 -42.02
CA VAL A 720 -31.17 39.11 -42.27
C VAL A 720 -31.80 40.49 -42.31
N SER A 721 -32.60 40.76 -43.33
CA SER A 721 -33.35 42.01 -43.50
C SER A 721 -34.80 41.69 -43.86
N ALA A 722 -35.71 41.91 -42.92
CA ALA A 722 -37.16 41.88 -43.12
C ALA A 722 -37.65 43.33 -43.12
N ARG A 723 -38.33 43.75 -44.19
CA ARG A 723 -38.99 45.06 -44.26
C ARG A 723 -40.46 44.95 -44.62
N HIS A 724 -41.31 45.54 -43.79
CA HIS A 724 -42.77 45.54 -43.96
C HIS A 724 -43.36 44.13 -44.19
N VAL A 725 -42.81 43.12 -43.50
CA VAL A 725 -43.16 41.72 -43.74
C VAL A 725 -44.49 41.38 -43.05
N SER A 726 -45.46 40.92 -43.84
CA SER A 726 -46.73 40.36 -43.32
C SER A 726 -46.90 38.90 -43.72
N ALA A 727 -47.50 38.10 -42.85
CA ALA A 727 -47.77 36.68 -43.09
C ALA A 727 -49.09 36.23 -42.45
N ALA A 728 -49.83 35.38 -43.16
CA ALA A 728 -51.15 34.88 -42.75
C ALA A 728 -51.35 33.39 -43.04
N TYR A 729 -52.25 32.77 -42.28
CA TYR A 729 -52.78 31.42 -42.53
C TYR A 729 -54.28 31.53 -42.82
N GLY A 730 -54.64 31.47 -44.09
CA GLY A 730 -56.02 31.71 -44.51
C GLY A 730 -56.46 33.13 -44.14
N ARG A 731 -57.39 33.26 -43.19
CA ARG A 731 -57.91 34.56 -42.70
C ARG A 731 -57.19 35.09 -41.46
N THR A 732 -56.33 34.29 -40.84
CA THR A 732 -55.63 34.67 -39.62
C THR A 732 -54.31 35.33 -39.98
N VAL A 733 -54.18 36.62 -39.73
CA VAL A 733 -52.91 37.36 -39.82
C VAL A 733 -52.07 36.98 -38.60
N VAL A 734 -50.81 36.63 -38.84
CA VAL A 734 -49.87 36.12 -37.82
C VAL A 734 -48.66 37.04 -37.66
N LEU A 735 -48.25 37.70 -38.74
CA LEU A 735 -47.29 38.80 -38.73
C LEU A 735 -47.88 39.94 -39.54
N ASP A 736 -47.80 41.16 -39.02
CA ASP A 736 -48.34 42.34 -39.68
C ASP A 736 -47.35 43.50 -39.65
N ASP A 737 -46.87 43.88 -40.84
CA ASP A 737 -45.96 45.00 -41.08
C ASP A 737 -44.68 44.95 -40.22
N LEU A 738 -44.01 43.79 -40.21
CA LEU A 738 -42.83 43.56 -39.36
C LEU A 738 -41.53 44.02 -40.04
N ASP A 739 -40.78 44.85 -39.33
CA ASP A 739 -39.39 45.19 -39.63
C ASP A 739 -38.45 44.46 -38.66
N LEU A 740 -37.40 43.81 -39.20
CA LEU A 740 -36.37 43.15 -38.41
C LEU A 740 -35.05 43.10 -39.17
N GLU A 741 -33.97 43.52 -38.51
CA GLU A 741 -32.61 43.32 -39.00
C GLU A 741 -31.81 42.48 -37.99
N VAL A 742 -31.08 41.48 -38.48
CA VAL A 742 -30.14 40.66 -37.70
C VAL A 742 -28.78 40.75 -38.37
N ARG A 743 -27.73 41.02 -37.59
CA ARG A 743 -26.38 41.26 -38.12
C ARG A 743 -25.42 40.10 -37.86
N HIS A 744 -24.36 40.03 -38.65
CA HIS A 744 -23.25 39.11 -38.42
C HIS A 744 -22.59 39.39 -37.07
N GLY A 745 -22.36 38.33 -36.29
CA GLY A 745 -21.80 38.43 -34.95
C GLY A 745 -22.75 39.00 -33.89
N GLU A 746 -24.06 38.91 -34.13
CA GLU A 746 -25.13 39.29 -33.21
C GLU A 746 -26.01 38.07 -32.86
N LEU A 747 -26.39 37.94 -31.59
CA LEU A 747 -27.44 37.04 -31.14
C LEU A 747 -28.70 37.81 -30.76
N VAL A 748 -29.77 37.59 -31.53
CA VAL A 748 -31.08 38.21 -31.31
C VAL A 748 -32.05 37.19 -30.72
N ALA A 749 -32.57 37.48 -29.53
CA ALA A 749 -33.66 36.70 -28.95
C ALA A 749 -35.02 37.23 -29.39
N VAL A 750 -35.88 36.38 -29.94
CA VAL A 750 -37.27 36.71 -30.27
C VAL A 750 -38.18 36.06 -29.24
N MET A 751 -38.80 36.90 -28.41
CA MET A 751 -39.66 36.50 -27.30
C MET A 751 -41.11 36.87 -27.58
N GLY A 752 -42.05 36.27 -26.86
CA GLY A 752 -43.47 36.58 -27.00
C GLY A 752 -44.38 35.41 -26.64
N ARG A 753 -45.68 35.66 -26.52
CA ARG A 753 -46.67 34.63 -26.18
C ARG A 753 -46.78 33.57 -27.27
N ASN A 754 -47.28 32.39 -26.92
CA ASN A 754 -47.63 31.40 -27.94
C ASN A 754 -48.64 31.98 -28.93
N GLY A 755 -48.45 31.70 -30.23
CA GLY A 755 -49.27 32.28 -31.30
C GLY A 755 -48.88 33.68 -31.77
N SER A 756 -47.85 34.34 -31.20
CA SER A 756 -47.44 35.70 -31.61
C SER A 756 -46.69 35.79 -32.95
N GLY A 757 -46.49 34.68 -33.65
CA GLY A 757 -45.86 34.64 -34.98
C GLY A 757 -44.36 34.29 -35.01
N LYS A 758 -43.72 33.99 -33.88
CA LYS A 758 -42.28 33.66 -33.77
C LYS A 758 -41.82 32.53 -34.72
N SER A 759 -42.46 31.37 -34.68
CA SER A 759 -42.10 30.25 -35.57
C SER A 759 -42.44 30.55 -37.04
N THR A 760 -43.44 31.41 -37.30
CA THR A 760 -43.74 31.86 -38.67
C THR A 760 -42.63 32.77 -39.19
N LEU A 761 -42.09 33.66 -38.35
CA LEU A 761 -40.93 34.48 -38.68
C LEU A 761 -39.72 33.60 -39.04
N LEU A 762 -39.40 32.59 -38.23
CA LEU A 762 -38.29 31.67 -38.54
C LEU A 762 -38.54 30.89 -39.85
N ALA A 763 -39.77 30.44 -40.09
CA ALA A 763 -40.13 29.73 -41.33
C ALA A 763 -39.98 30.61 -42.58
N LEU A 764 -40.24 31.91 -42.47
CA LEU A 764 -40.00 32.86 -43.55
C LEU A 764 -38.49 33.03 -43.81
N ILE A 765 -37.69 33.23 -42.75
CA ILE A 765 -36.23 33.41 -42.85
C ILE A 765 -35.57 32.14 -43.42
N ALA A 766 -36.04 30.96 -43.02
CA ALA A 766 -35.59 29.67 -43.54
C ALA A 766 -36.08 29.35 -44.96
N GLY A 767 -36.88 30.22 -45.59
CA GLY A 767 -37.43 30.01 -46.94
C GLY A 767 -38.46 28.91 -47.08
N LEU A 768 -38.97 28.37 -45.96
CA LEU A 768 -40.05 27.38 -45.95
C LEU A 768 -41.38 27.97 -46.40
N ARG A 769 -41.50 29.31 -46.33
CA ARG A 769 -42.67 30.08 -46.75
C ARG A 769 -42.24 31.41 -47.37
N ALA A 770 -43.03 31.89 -48.33
CA ALA A 770 -42.92 33.26 -48.82
C ALA A 770 -43.78 34.20 -47.94
N PRO A 771 -43.35 35.46 -47.72
CA PRO A 771 -44.19 36.45 -47.06
C PRO A 771 -45.40 36.80 -47.95
N ASN A 772 -46.52 37.17 -47.35
CA ASN A 772 -47.70 37.63 -48.08
C ASN A 772 -47.52 39.06 -48.61
N ALA A 773 -46.77 39.90 -47.89
CA ALA A 773 -46.37 41.24 -48.26
C ALA A 773 -45.00 41.57 -47.64
N GLY A 774 -44.34 42.62 -48.16
CA GLY A 774 -43.00 43.03 -47.72
C GLY A 774 -41.86 42.34 -48.45
N ARG A 775 -40.62 42.63 -48.02
CA ARG A 775 -39.39 42.07 -48.58
C ARG A 775 -38.57 41.41 -47.48
N LEU A 776 -38.08 40.19 -47.76
CA LEU A 776 -37.23 39.42 -46.86
C LEU A 776 -35.98 38.95 -47.60
N GLU A 777 -34.82 39.28 -47.05
CA GLU A 777 -33.51 38.88 -47.57
C GLU A 777 -32.64 38.26 -46.49
N VAL A 778 -31.89 37.22 -46.85
CA VAL A 778 -30.96 36.51 -45.99
C VAL A 778 -29.66 36.28 -46.75
N ALA A 779 -28.55 36.78 -46.23
CA ALA A 779 -27.24 36.79 -46.90
C ALA A 779 -27.32 37.33 -48.35
N GLY A 780 -28.17 38.34 -48.57
CA GLY A 780 -28.41 38.94 -49.89
C GLY A 780 -29.31 38.13 -50.83
N LEU A 781 -29.88 37.02 -50.38
CA LEU A 781 -30.77 36.16 -51.15
C LEU A 781 -32.22 36.29 -50.68
N VAL A 782 -33.19 36.08 -51.58
CA VAL A 782 -34.62 35.96 -51.22
C VAL A 782 -34.93 34.49 -50.88
N PRO A 783 -35.12 34.11 -49.61
CA PRO A 783 -35.10 32.70 -49.20
C PRO A 783 -36.09 31.81 -49.96
N SER A 784 -37.33 32.28 -50.15
CA SER A 784 -38.39 31.52 -50.83
C SER A 784 -38.18 31.34 -52.34
N ALA A 785 -37.20 32.02 -52.93
CA ALA A 785 -36.89 31.96 -54.36
C ALA A 785 -35.59 31.19 -54.68
N VAL A 786 -34.83 30.78 -53.65
CA VAL A 786 -33.56 30.05 -53.79
C VAL A 786 -33.82 28.55 -53.77
N ALA A 787 -33.01 27.78 -54.50
CA ALA A 787 -33.07 26.32 -54.44
C ALA A 787 -32.70 25.84 -53.01
N PRO A 788 -33.44 24.87 -52.41
CA PRO A 788 -33.20 24.45 -51.03
C PRO A 788 -31.76 24.06 -50.72
N ARG A 789 -31.06 23.40 -51.66
CA ARG A 789 -29.64 23.00 -51.49
C ARG A 789 -28.68 24.17 -51.34
N GLU A 790 -28.98 25.31 -51.95
CA GLU A 790 -28.18 26.52 -51.83
C GLU A 790 -28.54 27.27 -50.54
N LEU A 791 -29.83 27.31 -50.19
CA LEU A 791 -30.31 27.98 -49.00
C LEU A 791 -29.82 27.33 -47.70
N VAL A 792 -29.77 25.99 -47.62
CA VAL A 792 -29.29 25.25 -46.44
C VAL A 792 -27.81 25.56 -46.09
N ARG A 793 -27.01 26.03 -47.06
CA ARG A 793 -25.63 26.50 -46.81
C ARG A 793 -25.58 27.89 -46.19
N GLN A 794 -26.67 28.67 -46.31
CA GLN A 794 -26.78 30.03 -45.81
C GLN A 794 -27.56 30.09 -44.48
N VAL A 795 -28.56 29.22 -44.33
CA VAL A 795 -29.50 29.22 -43.20
C VAL A 795 -29.63 27.82 -42.60
N GLY A 796 -29.31 27.69 -41.31
CA GLY A 796 -29.63 26.52 -40.50
C GLY A 796 -30.85 26.77 -39.64
N LEU A 797 -31.78 25.82 -39.58
CA LEU A 797 -32.96 25.87 -38.71
C LEU A 797 -33.02 24.64 -37.82
N VAL A 798 -33.07 24.87 -36.51
CA VAL A 798 -33.52 23.87 -35.53
C VAL A 798 -34.99 24.17 -35.22
N PRO A 799 -35.93 23.36 -35.73
CA PRO A 799 -37.36 23.57 -35.50
C PRO A 799 -37.74 23.21 -34.06
N SER A 800 -38.93 23.65 -33.64
CA SER A 800 -39.45 23.39 -32.29
C SER A 800 -39.70 21.91 -32.01
N ASP A 801 -39.93 21.07 -33.02
CA ASP A 801 -39.86 19.62 -32.92
C ASP A 801 -38.53 19.11 -33.50
N PRO A 802 -37.52 18.81 -32.65
CA PRO A 802 -36.21 18.36 -33.11
C PRO A 802 -36.25 16.99 -33.78
N GLY A 803 -37.30 16.18 -33.54
CA GLY A 803 -37.43 14.85 -34.15
C GLY A 803 -37.56 14.91 -35.67
N LEU A 804 -37.97 16.05 -36.23
CA LEU A 804 -38.08 16.26 -37.68
C LEU A 804 -36.71 16.26 -38.38
N LEU A 805 -35.62 16.47 -37.65
CA LEU A 805 -34.26 16.48 -38.20
C LEU A 805 -33.56 15.12 -38.12
N LEU A 806 -34.13 14.14 -37.42
CA LEU A 806 -33.47 12.88 -37.06
C LEU A 806 -34.17 11.70 -37.72
N TYR A 807 -33.49 11.04 -38.66
CA TYR A 807 -34.10 10.02 -39.53
C TYR A 807 -33.17 8.83 -39.81
N ARG A 808 -31.98 8.76 -39.22
CA ARG A 808 -31.08 7.62 -39.29
C ARG A 808 -31.34 6.64 -38.16
N ASP A 809 -30.93 5.39 -38.38
CA ASP A 809 -31.18 4.29 -37.42
C ASP A 809 -30.31 4.37 -36.16
N THR A 810 -29.22 5.14 -36.17
CA THR A 810 -28.32 5.30 -35.02
C THR A 810 -27.80 6.72 -34.89
N VAL A 811 -27.49 7.15 -33.66
CA VAL A 811 -26.84 8.44 -33.38
C VAL A 811 -25.55 8.60 -34.19
N ARG A 812 -24.72 7.56 -34.28
CA ARG A 812 -23.48 7.58 -35.09
C ARG A 812 -23.77 7.84 -36.57
N ALA A 813 -24.77 7.16 -37.13
CA ALA A 813 -25.13 7.32 -38.53
C ALA A 813 -25.69 8.72 -38.82
N GLU A 814 -26.45 9.30 -37.89
CA GLU A 814 -26.94 10.67 -37.97
C GLU A 814 -25.79 11.68 -38.01
N CYS A 815 -24.86 11.61 -37.05
CA CYS A 815 -23.68 12.48 -37.00
C CYS A 815 -22.79 12.34 -38.25
N ALA A 816 -22.56 11.09 -38.71
CA ALA A 816 -21.74 10.84 -39.89
C ALA A 816 -22.39 11.36 -41.18
N ALA A 817 -23.72 11.27 -41.28
CA ALA A 817 -24.46 11.84 -42.41
C ALA A 817 -24.36 13.37 -42.40
N ALA A 818 -24.55 14.01 -41.24
CA ALA A 818 -24.41 15.46 -41.09
C ALA A 818 -23.00 15.95 -41.48
N ASP A 819 -21.95 15.27 -41.02
CA ASP A 819 -20.56 15.57 -41.39
C ASP A 819 -20.34 15.42 -42.91
N GLY A 820 -20.87 14.35 -43.51
CA GLY A 820 -20.76 14.09 -44.95
C GLY A 820 -21.49 15.11 -45.82
N ASP A 821 -22.71 15.49 -45.43
CA ASP A 821 -23.55 16.45 -46.18
C ASP A 821 -22.96 17.88 -46.17
N THR A 822 -22.20 18.20 -45.12
CA THR A 822 -21.57 19.52 -44.91
C THR A 822 -20.09 19.55 -45.30
N GLY A 823 -19.48 18.40 -45.57
CA GLY A 823 -18.06 18.28 -45.91
C GLY A 823 -17.12 18.47 -44.72
N LEU A 824 -17.61 18.27 -43.48
CA LEU A 824 -16.83 18.35 -42.26
C LEU A 824 -15.98 17.08 -42.06
N ALA A 825 -14.95 17.18 -41.21
CA ALA A 825 -14.16 16.02 -40.81
C ALA A 825 -15.05 15.00 -40.07
N PRO A 826 -14.96 13.70 -40.36
CA PRO A 826 -15.75 12.68 -39.65
C PRO A 826 -15.57 12.75 -38.13
N GLY A 827 -16.68 12.80 -37.40
CA GLY A 827 -16.71 12.91 -35.94
C GLY A 827 -16.91 14.33 -35.42
N THR A 828 -16.97 15.36 -36.28
CA THR A 828 -17.18 16.77 -35.85
C THR A 828 -18.54 16.94 -35.18
N THR A 829 -19.60 16.47 -35.83
CA THR A 829 -20.97 16.54 -35.29
C THR A 829 -21.10 15.71 -34.02
N ALA A 830 -20.48 14.52 -33.96
CA ALA A 830 -20.48 13.68 -32.77
C ALA A 830 -19.79 14.34 -31.58
N ALA A 831 -18.66 15.02 -31.80
CA ALA A 831 -17.98 15.77 -30.76
C ALA A 831 -18.81 16.95 -30.25
N LEU A 832 -19.56 17.62 -31.12
CA LEU A 832 -20.48 18.69 -30.71
C LEU A 832 -21.68 18.15 -29.93
N ALA A 833 -22.25 17.02 -30.35
CA ALA A 833 -23.33 16.35 -29.62
C ALA A 833 -22.88 15.96 -28.21
N GLU A 834 -21.70 15.35 -28.07
CA GLU A 834 -21.11 15.00 -26.78
C GLU A 834 -20.82 16.23 -25.90
N ARG A 835 -20.43 17.35 -26.52
CA ARG A 835 -20.24 18.63 -25.80
C ARG A 835 -21.54 19.23 -25.30
N LEU A 836 -22.63 19.09 -26.04
CA LEU A 836 -23.94 19.64 -25.69
C LEU A 836 -24.64 18.81 -24.62
N VAL A 837 -24.68 17.49 -24.81
CA VAL A 837 -25.31 16.53 -23.91
C VAL A 837 -24.41 15.29 -23.80
N PRO A 838 -23.53 15.22 -22.78
CA PRO A 838 -22.60 14.10 -22.61
C PRO A 838 -23.29 12.74 -22.42
N GLY A 839 -22.61 11.67 -22.83
CA GLY A 839 -23.09 10.29 -22.62
C GLY A 839 -24.15 9.81 -23.62
N LEU A 840 -24.14 10.36 -24.84
CA LEU A 840 -24.99 9.87 -25.93
C LEU A 840 -24.44 8.54 -26.47
N ASP A 841 -25.22 7.47 -26.34
CA ASP A 841 -24.85 6.18 -26.92
C ASP A 841 -24.86 6.28 -28.47
N PRO A 842 -23.71 6.09 -29.14
CA PRO A 842 -23.61 6.21 -30.59
C PRO A 842 -24.38 5.12 -31.35
N GLN A 843 -24.74 4.00 -30.72
CA GLN A 843 -25.49 2.90 -31.36
C GLN A 843 -26.98 2.97 -31.11
N ARG A 844 -27.43 3.83 -30.20
CA ARG A 844 -28.86 3.98 -29.89
C ARG A 844 -29.60 4.64 -31.05
N HIS A 845 -30.86 4.26 -31.23
CA HIS A 845 -31.73 4.91 -32.20
C HIS A 845 -32.11 6.32 -31.71
N PRO A 846 -32.07 7.37 -32.55
CA PRO A 846 -32.32 8.76 -32.13
C PRO A 846 -33.70 8.99 -31.47
N ARG A 847 -34.72 8.21 -31.84
CA ARG A 847 -36.06 8.29 -31.21
C ARG A 847 -36.14 7.69 -29.81
N ASP A 848 -35.18 6.85 -29.44
CA ASP A 848 -35.13 6.22 -28.12
C ASP A 848 -34.38 7.09 -27.11
N LEU A 849 -33.79 8.21 -27.54
CA LEU A 849 -33.17 9.20 -26.68
C LEU A 849 -34.21 9.94 -25.84
N SER A 850 -33.81 10.39 -24.65
CA SER A 850 -34.60 11.38 -23.90
C SER A 850 -34.79 12.66 -24.73
N GLU A 851 -35.82 13.45 -24.42
CA GLU A 851 -36.10 14.67 -25.17
C GLU A 851 -34.91 15.64 -25.21
N GLY A 852 -34.26 15.89 -24.06
CA GLY A 852 -33.06 16.73 -24.00
C GLY A 852 -31.90 16.18 -24.82
N GLN A 853 -31.65 14.87 -24.80
CA GLN A 853 -30.64 14.21 -25.64
C GLN A 853 -30.98 14.32 -27.13
N ARG A 854 -32.25 14.14 -27.49
CA ARG A 854 -32.75 14.26 -28.87
C ARG A 854 -32.59 15.69 -29.38
N LEU A 855 -32.95 16.68 -28.58
CA LEU A 855 -32.71 18.09 -28.91
C LEU A 855 -31.21 18.40 -29.01
N GLY A 856 -30.39 17.90 -28.09
CA GLY A 856 -28.93 18.05 -28.13
C GLY A 856 -28.32 17.51 -29.43
N LEU A 857 -28.77 16.34 -29.89
CA LEU A 857 -28.36 15.77 -31.18
C LEU A 857 -28.83 16.62 -32.37
N ALA A 858 -30.09 17.06 -32.38
CA ALA A 858 -30.63 17.90 -33.44
C ALA A 858 -29.91 19.28 -33.52
N LEU A 859 -29.60 19.86 -32.35
CA LEU A 859 -28.76 21.06 -32.25
C LEU A 859 -27.38 20.77 -32.85
N ALA A 860 -26.73 19.66 -32.49
CA ALA A 860 -25.42 19.32 -33.03
C ALA A 860 -25.42 19.19 -34.56
N VAL A 861 -26.42 18.52 -35.14
CA VAL A 861 -26.56 18.32 -36.59
C VAL A 861 -26.58 19.66 -37.35
N VAL A 862 -27.28 20.67 -36.81
CA VAL A 862 -27.39 21.98 -37.48
C VAL A 862 -26.22 22.91 -37.13
N LEU A 863 -25.80 22.93 -35.86
CA LEU A 863 -24.77 23.84 -35.37
C LEU A 863 -23.36 23.44 -35.85
N ALA A 864 -23.09 22.16 -36.09
CA ALA A 864 -21.79 21.69 -36.58
C ALA A 864 -21.46 22.26 -37.97
N ALA A 865 -22.47 22.39 -38.83
CA ALA A 865 -22.33 22.97 -40.16
C ALA A 865 -21.93 24.45 -40.13
N GLY A 866 -22.28 25.16 -39.05
CA GLY A 866 -22.01 26.59 -38.88
C GLY A 866 -22.47 27.45 -40.08
N PRO A 867 -23.75 27.42 -40.49
CA PRO A 867 -24.22 28.31 -41.55
C PRO A 867 -24.15 29.78 -41.10
N PRO A 868 -24.00 30.74 -42.03
CA PRO A 868 -23.92 32.17 -41.73
C PRO A 868 -25.09 32.70 -40.88
N VAL A 869 -26.30 32.16 -41.08
CA VAL A 869 -27.50 32.47 -40.29
C VAL A 869 -28.02 31.20 -39.60
N LEU A 870 -28.21 31.27 -38.29
CA LEU A 870 -28.72 30.19 -37.46
C LEU A 870 -30.04 30.59 -36.81
N LEU A 871 -31.04 29.74 -36.97
CA LEU A 871 -32.40 29.93 -36.46
C LEU A 871 -32.72 28.81 -35.49
N LEU A 872 -33.02 29.15 -34.24
CA LEU A 872 -33.22 28.19 -33.18
C LEU A 872 -34.60 28.41 -32.55
N ASP A 873 -35.54 27.48 -32.77
CA ASP A 873 -36.90 27.56 -32.23
C ASP A 873 -37.01 26.75 -30.93
N GLU A 874 -37.05 27.45 -29.79
CA GLU A 874 -37.11 26.90 -28.43
C GLU A 874 -35.96 25.92 -28.11
N PRO A 875 -34.68 26.31 -28.29
CA PRO A 875 -33.53 25.39 -28.22
C PRO A 875 -33.15 24.95 -26.81
N THR A 876 -33.99 25.23 -25.81
CA THR A 876 -33.73 24.94 -24.39
C THR A 876 -34.75 23.99 -23.77
N ARG A 877 -35.76 23.55 -24.53
CA ARG A 877 -36.79 22.63 -24.04
C ARG A 877 -36.18 21.27 -23.67
N GLY A 878 -36.50 20.75 -22.48
CA GLY A 878 -35.95 19.47 -21.99
C GLY A 878 -34.43 19.48 -21.69
N LEU A 879 -33.75 20.63 -21.81
CA LEU A 879 -32.35 20.77 -21.40
C LEU A 879 -32.27 21.18 -19.93
N ASP A 880 -31.37 20.56 -19.18
CA ASP A 880 -31.00 21.00 -17.83
C ASP A 880 -30.07 22.24 -17.87
N TYR A 881 -29.72 22.78 -16.70
CA TYR A 881 -28.90 23.98 -16.60
C TYR A 881 -27.47 23.79 -17.14
N ASP A 882 -26.91 22.58 -17.08
CA ASP A 882 -25.57 22.29 -17.61
C ASP A 882 -25.58 22.27 -19.13
N ALA A 883 -26.53 21.55 -19.75
CA ALA A 883 -26.72 21.55 -21.19
C ALA A 883 -27.03 22.95 -21.74
N LYS A 884 -27.82 23.76 -21.02
CA LYS A 884 -28.04 25.19 -21.36
C LYS A 884 -26.74 26.00 -21.32
N ARG A 885 -25.85 25.76 -20.34
CA ARG A 885 -24.54 26.41 -20.26
C ARG A 885 -23.63 25.99 -21.42
N HIS A 886 -23.62 24.71 -21.78
CA HIS A 886 -22.88 24.22 -22.95
C HIS A 886 -23.40 24.83 -24.26
N LEU A 887 -24.72 24.86 -24.44
CA LEU A 887 -25.34 25.52 -25.59
C LEU A 887 -24.97 27.01 -25.63
N ALA A 888 -25.07 27.73 -24.52
CA ALA A 888 -24.67 29.13 -24.44
C ALA A 888 -23.22 29.34 -24.91
N GLY A 889 -22.29 28.48 -24.49
CA GLY A 889 -20.90 28.51 -24.96
C GLY A 889 -20.76 28.24 -26.47
N VAL A 890 -21.49 27.28 -27.02
CA VAL A 890 -21.54 27.01 -28.48
C VAL A 890 -22.05 28.23 -29.25
N LEU A 891 -23.13 28.86 -28.79
CA LEU A 891 -23.67 30.05 -29.45
C LEU A 891 -22.69 31.22 -29.35
N ASP A 892 -22.05 31.43 -28.20
CA ASP A 892 -21.03 32.48 -28.04
C ASP A 892 -19.84 32.28 -28.98
N ASP A 893 -19.41 31.03 -29.22
CA ASP A 893 -18.37 30.66 -30.17
C ASP A 893 -18.78 30.98 -31.61
N LEU A 894 -19.99 30.59 -32.01
CA LEU A 894 -20.51 30.85 -33.35
C LEU A 894 -20.68 32.35 -33.61
N VAL A 895 -21.25 33.09 -32.66
CA VAL A 895 -21.34 34.55 -32.76
C VAL A 895 -19.94 35.17 -32.87
N ARG A 896 -18.91 34.59 -32.22
CA ARG A 896 -17.53 35.12 -32.27
C ARG A 896 -16.88 34.86 -33.62
N ALA A 897 -17.25 33.76 -34.27
CA ALA A 897 -16.87 33.45 -35.64
C ALA A 897 -17.66 34.27 -36.69
N GLY A 898 -18.59 35.13 -36.27
CA GLY A 898 -19.33 36.05 -37.14
C GLY A 898 -20.69 35.52 -37.61
N HIS A 899 -21.18 34.41 -37.07
CA HIS A 899 -22.52 33.91 -37.38
C HIS A 899 -23.59 34.86 -36.82
N ALA A 900 -24.70 35.01 -37.56
CA ALA A 900 -25.90 35.70 -37.10
C ALA A 900 -26.86 34.67 -36.49
N VAL A 901 -27.25 34.85 -35.24
CA VAL A 901 -28.04 33.84 -34.51
C VAL A 901 -29.38 34.45 -34.08
N VAL A 902 -30.47 33.79 -34.42
CA VAL A 902 -31.83 34.13 -33.95
C VAL A 902 -32.34 33.00 -33.06
N VAL A 903 -32.57 33.31 -31.80
CA VAL A 903 -33.15 32.37 -30.82
C VAL A 903 -34.59 32.79 -30.54
N VAL A 904 -35.54 31.95 -30.93
CA VAL A 904 -36.90 32.04 -30.38
C VAL A 904 -36.91 31.28 -29.06
N SER A 905 -37.20 31.96 -27.96
CA SER A 905 -37.25 31.33 -26.66
C SER A 905 -38.15 32.09 -25.69
N HIS A 906 -38.82 31.35 -24.83
CA HIS A 906 -39.49 31.88 -23.64
C HIS A 906 -38.72 31.58 -22.35
N ASP A 907 -37.51 31.02 -22.45
CA ASP A 907 -36.55 30.90 -21.34
C ASP A 907 -35.81 32.23 -21.13
N VAL A 908 -36.31 33.02 -20.18
CA VAL A 908 -35.75 34.32 -19.82
C VAL A 908 -34.33 34.19 -19.27
N GLU A 909 -34.04 33.15 -18.48
CA GLU A 909 -32.72 32.95 -17.86
C GLU A 909 -31.67 32.62 -18.92
N PHE A 910 -32.06 31.83 -19.93
CA PHE A 910 -31.21 31.57 -21.09
C PHE A 910 -31.02 32.83 -21.95
N VAL A 911 -32.10 33.57 -22.26
CA VAL A 911 -32.01 34.82 -23.05
C VAL A 911 -31.09 35.83 -22.37
N ALA A 912 -31.24 36.04 -21.07
CA ALA A 912 -30.38 36.89 -20.26
C ALA A 912 -28.88 36.49 -20.33
N ARG A 913 -28.61 35.20 -20.57
CA ARG A 913 -27.28 34.62 -20.68
C ARG A 913 -26.68 34.68 -22.09
N VAL A 914 -27.46 34.75 -23.17
CA VAL A 914 -26.90 34.65 -24.53
C VAL A 914 -27.19 35.83 -25.45
N ALA A 915 -28.27 36.58 -25.21
CA ALA A 915 -28.75 37.57 -26.17
C ALA A 915 -28.01 38.91 -26.05
N ASP A 916 -27.64 39.47 -27.20
CA ASP A 916 -27.16 40.84 -27.31
C ASP A 916 -28.35 41.80 -27.37
N ARG A 917 -29.41 41.38 -28.08
CA ARG A 917 -30.62 42.15 -28.37
C ARG A 917 -31.84 41.25 -28.19
N ALA A 918 -32.93 41.80 -27.67
CA ALA A 918 -34.19 41.10 -27.53
C ALA A 918 -35.30 41.84 -28.28
N VAL A 919 -36.12 41.07 -29.00
CA VAL A 919 -37.29 41.51 -29.74
C VAL A 919 -38.50 40.82 -29.15
N VAL A 920 -39.51 41.58 -28.73
CA VAL A 920 -40.75 41.03 -28.17
C VAL A 920 -41.86 41.17 -29.20
N LEU A 921 -42.45 40.04 -29.57
CA LEU A 921 -43.62 39.96 -30.46
C LEU A 921 -44.90 39.76 -29.64
N ALA A 922 -45.89 40.62 -29.87
CA ALA A 922 -47.24 40.48 -29.33
C ALA A 922 -48.27 40.90 -30.39
N ASP A 923 -49.37 40.16 -30.48
CA ASP A 923 -50.49 40.43 -31.40
C ASP A 923 -50.06 40.73 -32.85
N SER A 924 -49.12 39.94 -33.39
CA SER A 924 -48.55 40.05 -34.75
C SER A 924 -47.59 41.23 -34.99
N HIS A 925 -47.27 42.02 -33.97
CA HIS A 925 -46.37 43.18 -34.07
C HIS A 925 -45.17 43.09 -33.13
N VAL A 926 -44.11 43.85 -33.44
CA VAL A 926 -42.98 44.08 -32.54
C VAL A 926 -43.37 45.14 -31.51
N VAL A 927 -43.33 44.79 -30.22
CA VAL A 927 -43.66 45.71 -29.11
C VAL A 927 -42.44 46.26 -28.39
N ALA A 928 -41.31 45.55 -28.47
CA ALA A 928 -40.04 46.01 -27.93
C ALA A 928 -38.90 45.47 -28.80
N ASP A 929 -37.89 46.30 -29.01
CA ASP A 929 -36.70 45.96 -29.80
C ASP A 929 -35.52 46.80 -29.28
N GLY A 930 -34.53 46.13 -28.70
CA GLY A 930 -33.37 46.82 -28.13
C GLY A 930 -32.40 45.87 -27.41
N PRO A 931 -31.35 46.42 -26.78
CA PRO A 931 -30.38 45.63 -26.03
C PRO A 931 -31.09 44.69 -25.04
N ALA A 932 -30.64 43.43 -24.96
CA ALA A 932 -31.35 42.41 -24.20
C ALA A 932 -31.56 42.84 -22.74
N ARG A 933 -30.52 43.44 -22.12
CA ARG A 933 -30.57 43.98 -20.75
C ARG A 933 -31.69 45.00 -20.54
N ASP A 934 -31.86 45.91 -21.48
CA ASP A 934 -32.88 46.95 -21.38
C ASP A 934 -34.28 46.35 -21.53
N VAL A 935 -34.47 45.44 -22.47
CA VAL A 935 -35.79 44.84 -22.75
C VAL A 935 -36.23 43.90 -21.62
N VAL A 936 -35.35 43.01 -21.14
CA VAL A 936 -35.73 41.99 -20.15
C VAL A 936 -35.83 42.56 -18.74
N CYS A 937 -34.93 43.46 -18.32
CA CYS A 937 -34.93 43.97 -16.94
C CYS A 937 -36.10 44.93 -16.64
N HIS A 938 -36.67 45.59 -17.64
CA HIS A 938 -37.77 46.55 -17.45
C HIS A 938 -39.17 45.91 -17.48
N SER A 939 -39.27 44.59 -17.66
CA SER A 939 -40.53 43.86 -17.62
C SER A 939 -40.57 42.90 -16.43
N PRO A 940 -41.54 43.02 -15.49
CA PRO A 940 -41.67 42.07 -14.38
C PRO A 940 -41.86 40.63 -14.83
N VAL A 941 -42.49 40.42 -16.00
CA VAL A 941 -42.75 39.09 -16.56
C VAL A 941 -41.51 38.53 -17.24
N LEU A 942 -40.74 39.38 -17.94
CA LEU A 942 -39.57 38.95 -18.72
C LEU A 942 -38.24 39.14 -17.98
N ALA A 943 -38.23 39.67 -16.76
CA ALA A 943 -37.00 39.87 -16.01
C ALA A 943 -36.47 38.54 -15.43
N PRO A 944 -35.17 38.24 -15.61
CA PRO A 944 -34.54 37.08 -14.97
C PRO A 944 -34.55 37.23 -13.46
N GLN A 945 -34.45 36.12 -12.73
CA GLN A 945 -34.51 36.10 -11.26
C GLN A 945 -33.45 37.02 -10.65
N VAL A 946 -32.23 37.03 -11.17
CA VAL A 946 -31.15 37.90 -10.66
C VAL A 946 -31.50 39.38 -10.81
N ALA A 947 -32.06 39.79 -11.95
CA ALA A 947 -32.53 41.16 -12.15
C ALA A 947 -33.64 41.53 -11.17
N LYS A 948 -34.59 40.61 -10.95
CA LYS A 948 -35.65 40.81 -9.95
C LYS A 948 -35.08 40.91 -8.52
N VAL A 949 -34.03 40.17 -8.20
CA VAL A 949 -33.38 40.22 -6.88
C VAL A 949 -32.57 41.49 -6.69
N LEU A 950 -31.88 41.98 -7.73
CA LEU A 950 -30.97 43.13 -7.63
C LEU A 950 -31.56 44.46 -8.10
N ALA A 951 -32.82 44.47 -8.54
CA ALA A 951 -33.53 45.69 -8.93
C ALA A 951 -33.39 46.82 -7.87
N PRO A 952 -33.14 48.07 -8.29
CA PRO A 952 -33.24 48.56 -9.67
C PRO A 952 -31.99 48.38 -10.54
N ALA A 953 -30.89 47.85 -10.01
CA ALA A 953 -29.68 47.63 -10.81
C ALA A 953 -29.91 46.50 -11.83
N PRO A 954 -29.58 46.68 -13.12
CA PRO A 954 -29.99 45.76 -14.19
C PRO A 954 -29.02 44.58 -14.36
N TRP A 955 -28.64 43.92 -13.26
CA TRP A 955 -27.82 42.69 -13.27
C TRP A 955 -28.66 41.52 -13.78
N MET A 956 -28.19 40.80 -14.80
CA MET A 956 -29.02 39.79 -15.49
C MET A 956 -28.78 38.37 -15.03
N THR A 957 -27.54 38.01 -14.69
CA THR A 957 -27.16 36.60 -14.43
C THR A 957 -26.25 36.48 -13.21
N VAL A 958 -26.15 35.26 -12.66
CA VAL A 958 -25.26 34.95 -11.53
C VAL A 958 -23.80 35.14 -11.92
N ASP A 959 -23.42 34.80 -13.16
CA ASP A 959 -22.05 34.95 -13.65
C ASP A 959 -21.61 36.42 -13.73
N GLU A 960 -22.51 37.34 -14.10
CA GLU A 960 -22.23 38.78 -14.07
C GLU A 960 -21.93 39.26 -12.64
N VAL A 961 -22.71 38.77 -11.66
CA VAL A 961 -22.52 39.10 -10.25
C VAL A 961 -21.21 38.52 -9.73
N ALA A 962 -20.90 37.25 -10.06
CA ALA A 962 -19.66 36.60 -9.66
C ALA A 962 -18.43 37.36 -10.20
N ALA A 963 -18.43 37.72 -11.49
CA ALA A 963 -17.36 38.52 -12.09
C ALA A 963 -17.20 39.89 -11.44
N ALA A 964 -18.31 40.55 -11.08
CA ALA A 964 -18.30 41.84 -10.39
C ALA A 964 -17.71 41.75 -8.97
N LEU A 965 -18.02 40.71 -8.21
CA LEU A 965 -17.47 40.48 -6.87
C LEU A 965 -15.96 40.20 -6.91
N GLN A 966 -15.50 39.41 -7.88
CA GLN A 966 -14.07 39.13 -8.10
C GLN A 966 -13.28 40.41 -8.38
N LEU A 967 -13.80 41.33 -9.21
CA LEU A 967 -13.16 42.60 -9.51
C LEU A 967 -12.98 43.51 -8.27
N ARG A 968 -13.77 43.30 -7.21
CA ARG A 968 -13.65 44.03 -5.94
C ARG A 968 -12.75 43.35 -4.90
N GLY A 969 -12.18 42.18 -5.21
CA GLY A 969 -11.33 41.44 -4.26
C GLY A 969 -12.09 40.90 -3.04
N VAL A 970 -13.41 40.75 -3.16
CA VAL A 970 -14.25 40.10 -2.14
C VAL A 970 -14.37 38.64 -2.57
N SER A 971 -13.49 37.78 -2.05
CA SER A 971 -13.53 36.33 -2.25
C SER A 971 -14.49 35.66 -1.28
#